data_AF-A0A8T5AN92-F1
#
_entry.id   AF-A0A8T5AN92-F1
#
_cell.length_a   1.000
_cell.length_b   1.000
_cell.length_c   1.000
_cell.angle_alpha   90.00
_cell.angle_beta   90.00
_cell.angle_gamma   90.00
#
_symmetry.space_group_name_H-M   'P 1'
#
loop_
_entity.id
_entity.type
_entity.pdbx_description
1 polymer ?
#
loop_
_entity_poly.entity_id
_entity_poly.type
_entity_poly.pdbx_seq_one_letter_code
_entity_poly.pdbx_strand_id
1 'polypeptide(L)'
;MRKKFKRAFCSFVVVFLMLAVCSQVLLGLKNIPNVSKLVSDAEDLSHSGAVLLLDANGNKIVDSLEREIQEKPSQIIRVLIQYRKEGGFSNFISELNSLFPTVNVKYRYTLVSAIVVDVPAEAVSQIAKLSSVLRIEPDTQVQITLDTAVPVINADRVWTDYGFHGESQTIAILDTGIWPEHPDFQGKIVGWVDFINSNPTPYDDNGHGTMVASIAAGAGAGSNGTYKGVAYMANIVAVKVLDAKGRGYTSTIIMGLEWVAAKRNTYNITVTNLSLGSIGPSDGKDALSLACNYLVDEGIVVVVAAGNFGPRPYTVGSPAAAEKVIAVGAVDRSSDIASFSSRGPTLDDRFKPDICAVGVAVTAGSLPYLKYPEMQWQIYRSVSGTSAAAPMIAGAAALLRQAHPDWPPEKVKAALLTRTVQKGGGINNDYGYGIANVFEALQGPKPTLTINTWKFINGVPTFAEARAYGQRSPEPYVLVRGTWFTPNSLLTLKWDNTTILAENVQVDENRVFAVNVTIPRSTWGIHYVSVWRSENFITQHVYEILRPTLAFSASELFQTTIDFGRPGVTIWARGEYYDPNGSVTVKWDNTTILAADVSTDSSGIFKTSITIPLDASAGIHYISIWNETEFATQKLIHILKVTPVSGVISENTTWTKYGSPYNLTGHLIIDEFASLTIEPGVEIKANGYRIWVNSNAKLNATGTPSEPIIFNGTGIQLRDVAENASITIKNCIITKAQYGFYAPSTPCRLVNVNISIENSVFTKNGKAISMEVINIPVATVSFYIVNNKIVENYGDAIKIGSGGGLSFNEIRIVNNTIVSNDGNGIVFWVYGISGVLEIAGNTIRSNGGDGLRICWYNFPPMPITRNHIAYNSGAGIFMSIPGTTFGGDTTPLITQNYITRNAYGIVVYRGAASDVPEHIPTIFFNDIHSNAYYDLEILNTGDRKYNATYNYWGTLSANEISQKIWDFYDDFSLERVVYMPFLNMSTRASVFGYLTDFATGFSIANATIEAEGPIYVYSYSNGTGYFMIDGLLPGEYVIKISKEGYETVTWFESVGAAQAFESSISMRRLEGYGEATVVFDVIVDGETYPVAVTTNSTVSDFNFSLEHMQISFKVAGIDGTTGFCNVSIPNRLLGGPYTVFVNDTPITPTITSNSTHTFIKFTYNHSEKTIKIVGTSVIPEFPMALYLPIFIALSFIAITFSKNRK
;
A
#
# COMPACT_ATOMS: atom_id res chain seq x y z
N MET A 1 -48.77 -73.67 0.08
CA MET A 1 -48.55 -72.31 0.66
C MET A 1 -47.13 -72.13 1.25
N ARG A 2 -46.06 -72.24 0.45
CA ARG A 2 -44.67 -71.98 0.93
C ARG A 2 -43.85 -71.05 0.02
N LYS A 3 -44.39 -70.59 -1.12
CA LYS A 3 -43.72 -69.66 -2.05
C LYS A 3 -44.16 -68.18 -1.92
N LYS A 4 -45.24 -67.87 -1.21
CA LYS A 4 -45.63 -66.47 -0.92
C LYS A 4 -44.98 -65.88 0.35
N PHE A 5 -44.40 -66.71 1.22
CA PHE A 5 -43.80 -66.24 2.49
C PHE A 5 -42.34 -65.76 2.36
N LYS A 6 -41.60 -66.18 1.31
CA LYS A 6 -40.20 -65.76 1.12
C LYS A 6 -40.03 -64.36 0.52
N ARG A 7 -41.03 -63.82 -0.19
CA ARG A 7 -40.96 -62.45 -0.74
C ARG A 7 -41.32 -61.37 0.28
N ALA A 8 -42.19 -61.68 1.25
CA ALA A 8 -42.52 -60.75 2.34
C ALA A 8 -41.40 -60.67 3.40
N PHE A 9 -40.67 -61.76 3.66
CA PHE A 9 -39.61 -61.77 4.67
C PHE A 9 -38.36 -60.97 4.23
N CYS A 10 -38.00 -60.96 2.94
CA CYS A 10 -36.89 -60.11 2.46
C CYS A 10 -37.21 -58.61 2.49
N SER A 11 -38.45 -58.20 2.20
CA SER A 11 -38.84 -56.79 2.30
C SER A 11 -38.91 -56.32 3.76
N PHE A 12 -39.28 -57.20 4.70
CA PHE A 12 -39.31 -56.86 6.13
C PHE A 12 -37.90 -56.71 6.72
N VAL A 13 -36.94 -57.54 6.31
CA VAL A 13 -35.54 -57.47 6.77
C VAL A 13 -34.83 -56.21 6.22
N VAL A 14 -35.12 -55.79 4.99
CA VAL A 14 -34.54 -54.56 4.40
C VAL A 14 -35.09 -53.29 5.06
N VAL A 15 -36.38 -53.25 5.41
CA VAL A 15 -36.98 -52.12 6.14
C VAL A 15 -36.50 -52.06 7.60
N PHE A 16 -36.30 -53.22 8.25
CA PHE A 16 -35.76 -53.27 9.61
C PHE A 16 -34.27 -52.88 9.66
N LEU A 17 -33.47 -53.21 8.64
CA LEU A 17 -32.09 -52.74 8.51
C LEU A 17 -32.01 -51.24 8.20
N MET A 18 -32.92 -50.68 7.39
CA MET A 18 -32.97 -49.23 7.16
C MET A 18 -33.44 -48.45 8.39
N LEU A 19 -34.39 -48.97 9.18
CA LEU A 19 -34.80 -48.35 10.44
C LEU A 19 -33.75 -48.49 11.55
N ALA A 20 -32.98 -49.59 11.57
CA ALA A 20 -31.86 -49.77 12.50
C ALA A 20 -30.71 -48.79 12.20
N VAL A 21 -30.39 -48.56 10.92
CA VAL A 21 -29.39 -47.57 10.48
C VAL A 21 -29.86 -46.14 10.76
N CYS A 22 -31.15 -45.82 10.54
CA CYS A 22 -31.69 -44.51 10.93
C CYS A 22 -31.70 -44.31 12.46
N SER A 23 -31.96 -45.35 13.27
CA SER A 23 -31.93 -45.21 14.73
C SER A 23 -30.51 -45.06 15.29
N GLN A 24 -29.49 -45.69 14.66
CA GLN A 24 -28.10 -45.53 15.09
C GLN A 24 -27.49 -44.20 14.64
N VAL A 25 -27.93 -43.63 13.51
CA VAL A 25 -27.55 -42.27 13.09
C VAL A 25 -28.21 -41.22 14.01
N LEU A 26 -29.46 -41.44 14.44
CA LEU A 26 -30.12 -40.57 15.43
C LEU A 26 -29.59 -40.71 16.87
N LEU A 27 -29.00 -41.86 17.23
CA LEU A 27 -28.33 -42.06 18.53
C LEU A 27 -26.90 -41.53 18.54
N GLY A 28 -26.23 -41.45 17.39
CA GLY A 28 -24.89 -40.87 17.24
C GLY A 28 -24.84 -39.33 17.30
N LEU A 29 -25.93 -38.65 16.93
CA LEU A 29 -26.02 -37.19 16.96
C LEU A 29 -26.39 -36.61 18.34
N LYS A 30 -26.72 -37.45 19.33
CA LYS A 30 -27.10 -37.00 20.68
C LYS A 30 -25.95 -36.92 21.70
N ASN A 31 -24.73 -37.28 21.34
CA ASN A 31 -23.60 -37.36 22.28
C ASN A 31 -22.37 -36.48 21.94
N ILE A 32 -22.51 -35.46 21.09
CA ILE A 32 -21.50 -34.39 20.99
C ILE A 32 -21.91 -33.25 21.94
N PRO A 33 -21.10 -32.94 22.98
CA PRO A 33 -21.38 -31.80 23.84
C PRO A 33 -21.17 -30.48 23.06
N ASN A 34 -22.12 -29.55 23.22
CA ASN A 34 -22.20 -28.15 22.73
C ASN A 34 -23.10 -27.80 21.53
N VAL A 35 -23.75 -28.74 20.82
CA VAL A 35 -24.72 -28.34 19.77
C VAL A 35 -26.11 -28.05 20.34
N SER A 36 -26.51 -28.71 21.43
CA SER A 36 -27.79 -28.42 22.10
C SER A 36 -27.83 -27.03 22.77
N LYS A 37 -26.66 -26.43 23.02
CA LYS A 37 -26.52 -25.10 23.62
C LYS A 37 -26.61 -23.99 22.57
N LEU A 38 -26.00 -24.19 21.40
CA LEU A 38 -26.03 -23.20 20.30
C LEU A 38 -27.40 -23.08 19.62
N VAL A 39 -28.17 -24.18 19.53
CA VAL A 39 -29.54 -24.16 18.99
C VAL A 39 -30.51 -23.55 20.00
N SER A 40 -30.33 -23.80 21.32
CA SER A 40 -31.09 -23.08 22.34
C SER A 40 -30.73 -21.59 22.39
N ASP A 41 -29.46 -21.23 22.21
CA ASP A 41 -28.98 -19.84 22.25
C ASP A 41 -29.44 -19.03 21.03
N ALA A 42 -29.60 -19.66 19.85
CA ALA A 42 -30.11 -19.01 18.64
C ALA A 42 -31.65 -18.86 18.66
N GLU A 43 -32.38 -19.83 19.23
CA GLU A 43 -33.80 -19.66 19.52
C GLU A 43 -34.00 -18.61 20.65
N ASP A 44 -33.13 -18.55 21.67
CA ASP A 44 -33.14 -17.54 22.74
C ASP A 44 -32.79 -16.13 22.25
N LEU A 45 -31.91 -15.97 21.25
CA LEU A 45 -31.62 -14.66 20.63
C LEU A 45 -32.81 -14.11 19.84
N SER A 46 -33.63 -15.00 19.27
CA SER A 46 -34.90 -14.62 18.64
C SER A 46 -35.97 -14.22 19.67
N HIS A 47 -35.77 -14.54 20.96
CA HIS A 47 -36.57 -14.08 22.11
C HIS A 47 -36.02 -12.80 22.77
N SER A 48 -34.85 -12.29 22.34
CA SER A 48 -34.15 -11.15 22.99
C SER A 48 -34.63 -9.75 22.58
N GLY A 49 -35.56 -9.64 21.62
CA GLY A 49 -36.11 -8.35 21.17
C GLY A 49 -35.17 -7.52 20.26
N ALA A 50 -34.06 -8.09 19.78
CA ALA A 50 -33.14 -7.41 18.85
C ALA A 50 -33.67 -7.38 17.41
N VAL A 51 -33.67 -6.20 16.78
CA VAL A 51 -34.09 -6.02 15.38
C VAL A 51 -32.94 -6.37 14.43
N LEU A 52 -33.07 -7.46 13.68
CA LEU A 52 -32.08 -7.93 12.71
C LEU A 52 -32.39 -7.38 11.30
N LEU A 53 -31.52 -6.53 10.75
CA LEU A 53 -31.65 -5.95 9.41
C LEU A 53 -31.15 -6.89 8.28
N LEU A 54 -31.56 -8.16 8.33
CA LEU A 54 -31.20 -9.22 7.38
C LEU A 54 -32.44 -9.70 6.62
N ASP A 55 -32.33 -9.97 5.32
CA ASP A 55 -33.34 -10.69 4.51
C ASP A 55 -32.69 -12.04 4.13
N ALA A 56 -32.85 -13.06 4.98
CA ALA A 56 -32.17 -14.34 4.81
C ALA A 56 -32.84 -15.23 3.75
N ASN A 57 -34.12 -15.00 3.46
CA ASN A 57 -34.88 -15.80 2.50
C ASN A 57 -34.92 -15.18 1.08
N GLY A 58 -34.37 -13.97 0.92
CA GLY A 58 -34.19 -13.29 -0.36
C GLY A 58 -35.49 -12.75 -0.97
N ASN A 59 -36.54 -12.57 -0.17
CA ASN A 59 -37.84 -12.12 -0.66
C ASN A 59 -37.99 -10.59 -0.72
N LYS A 60 -36.90 -9.86 -0.44
CA LYS A 60 -36.76 -8.40 -0.38
C LYS A 60 -37.33 -7.77 0.88
N ILE A 61 -37.80 -8.55 1.85
CA ILE A 61 -38.32 -8.09 3.13
C ILE A 61 -37.29 -8.50 4.18
N VAL A 62 -36.88 -7.56 5.02
CA VAL A 62 -36.04 -7.91 6.17
C VAL A 62 -36.79 -8.83 7.13
N ASP A 63 -36.17 -9.92 7.55
CA ASP A 63 -36.74 -11.00 8.37
C ASP A 63 -37.34 -10.49 9.69
N SER A 64 -36.77 -9.43 10.28
CA SER A 64 -37.33 -8.80 11.48
C SER A 64 -38.72 -8.20 11.24
N LEU A 65 -39.05 -7.86 10.00
CA LEU A 65 -40.37 -7.37 9.58
C LEU A 65 -41.35 -8.51 9.34
N GLU A 66 -40.87 -9.67 8.88
CA GLU A 66 -41.72 -10.83 8.58
C GLU A 66 -42.47 -11.35 9.80
N ARG A 67 -41.83 -11.25 10.97
CA ARG A 67 -42.47 -11.55 12.25
C ARG A 67 -43.65 -10.60 12.52
N GLU A 68 -43.49 -9.30 12.29
CA GLU A 68 -44.59 -8.32 12.43
C GLU A 68 -45.71 -8.55 11.40
N ILE A 69 -45.37 -8.96 10.17
CA ILE A 69 -46.34 -9.32 9.13
C ILE A 69 -47.19 -10.53 9.55
N GLN A 70 -46.57 -11.54 10.17
CA GLN A 70 -47.25 -12.76 10.62
C GLN A 70 -48.04 -12.56 11.92
N GLU A 71 -47.48 -11.85 12.90
CA GLU A 71 -48.09 -11.67 14.21
C GLU A 71 -49.19 -10.60 14.20
N LYS A 72 -49.06 -9.54 13.38
CA LYS A 72 -49.93 -8.36 13.40
C LYS A 72 -50.18 -7.79 11.99
N PRO A 73 -50.81 -8.56 11.08
CA PRO A 73 -50.94 -8.21 9.66
C PRO A 73 -51.63 -6.86 9.40
N SER A 74 -52.61 -6.49 10.22
CA SER A 74 -53.39 -5.26 10.08
C SER A 74 -52.75 -4.04 10.77
N GLN A 75 -51.63 -4.21 11.49
CA GLN A 75 -50.96 -3.10 12.15
C GLN A 75 -50.31 -2.19 11.11
N ILE A 76 -50.53 -0.88 11.24
CA ILE A 76 -49.78 0.10 10.45
C ILE A 76 -48.35 0.16 10.99
N ILE A 77 -47.40 -0.22 10.15
CA ILE A 77 -45.97 -0.18 10.43
C ILE A 77 -45.29 0.82 9.49
N ARG A 78 -44.21 1.42 9.99
CA ARG A 78 -43.39 2.32 9.19
C ARG A 78 -42.23 1.55 8.59
N VAL A 79 -42.12 1.62 7.27
CA VAL A 79 -41.12 0.89 6.51
C VAL A 79 -40.38 1.80 5.55
N LEU A 80 -39.09 1.51 5.36
CA LEU A 80 -38.26 2.11 4.35
C LEU A 80 -38.24 1.20 3.12
N ILE A 81 -38.67 1.70 1.96
CA ILE A 81 -38.69 0.96 0.70
C ILE A 81 -37.62 1.53 -0.22
N GLN A 82 -36.65 0.70 -0.58
CA GLN A 82 -35.65 1.00 -1.60
C GLN A 82 -36.15 0.54 -2.97
N TYR A 83 -35.99 1.39 -3.99
CA TYR A 83 -36.46 1.15 -5.35
C TYR A 83 -35.38 1.40 -6.41
N ARG A 84 -35.53 0.78 -7.58
CA ARG A 84 -34.62 0.91 -8.72
C ARG A 84 -34.64 2.32 -9.30
N LYS A 85 -33.46 2.93 -9.41
CA LYS A 85 -33.30 4.31 -9.90
C LYS A 85 -33.64 4.48 -11.39
N GLU A 86 -33.39 3.44 -12.20
CA GLU A 86 -33.51 3.45 -13.67
C GLU A 86 -34.93 3.77 -14.17
N GLY A 87 -35.97 3.47 -13.38
CA GLY A 87 -37.36 3.80 -13.71
C GLY A 87 -37.79 5.22 -13.33
N GLY A 88 -37.04 5.92 -12.47
CA GLY A 88 -37.44 7.22 -11.93
C GLY A 88 -38.55 7.14 -10.86
N PHE A 89 -38.57 8.12 -9.94
CA PHE A 89 -39.51 8.16 -8.82
C PHE A 89 -40.99 8.16 -9.25
N SER A 90 -41.31 8.90 -10.32
CA SER A 90 -42.70 9.02 -10.79
C SER A 90 -43.28 7.69 -11.27
N ASN A 91 -42.47 6.84 -11.93
CA ASN A 91 -42.91 5.52 -12.38
C ASN A 91 -43.03 4.54 -11.21
N PHE A 92 -42.08 4.57 -10.27
CA PHE A 92 -42.16 3.77 -9.05
C PHE A 92 -43.40 4.10 -8.21
N ILE A 93 -43.70 5.39 -8.01
CA ILE A 93 -44.90 5.81 -7.28
C ILE A 93 -46.17 5.45 -8.04
N SER A 94 -46.17 5.52 -9.38
CA SER A 94 -47.31 5.06 -10.18
C SER A 94 -47.57 3.56 -10.01
N GLU A 95 -46.51 2.75 -9.96
CA GLU A 95 -46.60 1.29 -9.74
C GLU A 95 -47.09 0.99 -8.30
N LEU A 96 -46.55 1.70 -7.31
CA LEU A 96 -46.96 1.57 -5.91
C LEU A 96 -48.43 1.98 -5.68
N ASN A 97 -48.86 3.11 -6.27
CA ASN A 97 -50.24 3.61 -6.17
C ASN A 97 -51.25 2.72 -6.92
N SER A 98 -50.80 1.93 -7.90
CA SER A 98 -51.66 0.96 -8.61
C SER A 98 -52.07 -0.21 -7.73
N LEU A 99 -51.21 -0.61 -6.78
CA LEU A 99 -51.50 -1.64 -5.77
C LEU A 99 -52.17 -1.04 -4.53
N PHE A 100 -51.75 0.16 -4.13
CA PHE A 100 -52.21 0.82 -2.91
C PHE A 100 -52.47 2.31 -3.18
N PRO A 101 -53.71 2.70 -3.54
CA PRO A 101 -54.04 4.07 -3.98
C PRO A 101 -53.85 5.17 -2.91
N THR A 102 -53.56 4.79 -1.67
CA THR A 102 -53.52 5.66 -0.48
C THR A 102 -52.23 5.48 0.34
N VAL A 103 -51.09 5.18 -0.30
CA VAL A 103 -49.80 5.11 0.40
C VAL A 103 -49.29 6.51 0.71
N ASN A 104 -49.21 6.84 1.99
CA ASN A 104 -48.68 8.11 2.46
C ASN A 104 -47.15 8.05 2.56
N VAL A 105 -46.46 8.67 1.60
CA VAL A 105 -45.01 8.82 1.61
C VAL A 105 -44.62 9.89 2.62
N LYS A 106 -44.02 9.49 3.74
CA LYS A 106 -43.53 10.40 4.78
C LYS A 106 -42.29 11.17 4.35
N TYR A 107 -41.32 10.44 3.83
CA TYR A 107 -40.05 10.98 3.40
C TYR A 107 -39.65 10.35 2.08
N ARG A 108 -39.13 11.19 1.18
CA ARG A 108 -38.45 10.75 -0.04
C ARG A 108 -37.01 11.20 0.06
N TYR A 109 -36.09 10.27 -0.10
CA TYR A 109 -34.67 10.58 -0.12
C TYR A 109 -34.20 10.84 -1.56
N THR A 110 -33.26 11.77 -1.71
CA THR A 110 -32.63 12.11 -3.00
C THR A 110 -31.24 11.50 -3.15
N LEU A 111 -30.55 11.26 -2.03
CA LEU A 111 -29.21 10.63 -1.99
C LEU A 111 -29.29 9.12 -2.24
N VAL A 112 -30.34 8.49 -1.71
CA VAL A 112 -30.65 7.06 -1.88
C VAL A 112 -32.04 6.98 -2.51
N SER A 113 -32.22 6.11 -3.51
CA SER A 113 -33.53 5.84 -4.14
C SER A 113 -34.43 5.06 -3.17
N ALA A 114 -34.93 5.75 -2.14
CA ALA A 114 -35.76 5.16 -1.11
C ALA A 114 -36.86 6.13 -0.64
N ILE A 115 -37.93 5.56 -0.13
CA ILE A 115 -39.03 6.27 0.53
C ILE A 115 -39.33 5.65 1.88
N VAL A 116 -39.91 6.44 2.78
CA VAL A 116 -40.52 5.96 4.01
C VAL A 116 -42.02 6.04 3.88
N VAL A 117 -42.71 4.95 4.18
CA VAL A 117 -44.17 4.86 4.10
C VAL A 117 -44.74 4.22 5.37
N ASP A 118 -45.94 4.65 5.76
CA ASP A 118 -46.74 3.95 6.77
C ASP A 118 -47.75 3.06 6.01
N VAL A 119 -47.68 1.74 6.19
CA VAL A 119 -48.56 0.77 5.51
C VAL A 119 -48.99 -0.35 6.48
N PRO A 120 -50.14 -1.03 6.26
CA PRO A 120 -50.44 -2.26 6.97
C PRO A 120 -49.31 -3.29 6.75
N ALA A 121 -48.92 -4.02 7.79
CA ALA A 121 -47.83 -4.98 7.71
C ALA A 121 -48.02 -5.99 6.57
N GLU A 122 -49.25 -6.48 6.37
CA GLU A 122 -49.58 -7.41 5.26
C GLU A 122 -49.33 -6.83 3.85
N ALA A 123 -49.34 -5.51 3.69
CA ALA A 123 -49.08 -4.86 2.42
C ALA A 123 -47.61 -4.99 1.98
N VAL A 124 -46.69 -5.14 2.93
CA VAL A 124 -45.25 -5.26 2.67
C VAL A 124 -44.95 -6.43 1.73
N SER A 125 -45.59 -7.57 1.93
CA SER A 125 -45.42 -8.77 1.09
C SER A 125 -45.92 -8.59 -0.35
N GLN A 126 -46.83 -7.65 -0.58
CA GLN A 126 -47.31 -7.32 -1.92
C GLN A 126 -46.43 -6.26 -2.58
N ILE A 127 -45.97 -5.27 -1.80
CA ILE A 127 -45.04 -4.23 -2.25
C ILE A 127 -43.69 -4.87 -2.68
N ALA A 128 -43.20 -5.88 -1.95
CA ALA A 128 -41.96 -6.59 -2.29
C ALA A 128 -42.00 -7.26 -3.68
N LYS A 129 -43.19 -7.64 -4.15
CA LYS A 129 -43.37 -8.27 -5.48
C LYS A 129 -43.22 -7.30 -6.65
N LEU A 130 -43.23 -5.99 -6.40
CA LEU A 130 -43.00 -5.01 -7.44
C LEU A 130 -41.57 -5.16 -8.00
N SER A 131 -41.46 -5.11 -9.32
CA SER A 131 -40.19 -5.31 -10.02
C SER A 131 -39.18 -4.18 -9.75
N SER A 132 -39.73 -2.98 -9.47
CA SER A 132 -39.01 -1.78 -9.08
C SER A 132 -38.54 -1.78 -7.63
N VAL A 133 -39.10 -2.61 -6.75
CA VAL A 133 -38.68 -2.71 -5.34
C VAL A 133 -37.45 -3.60 -5.21
N LEU A 134 -36.43 -3.05 -4.54
CA LEU A 134 -35.18 -3.72 -4.23
C LEU A 134 -35.22 -4.33 -2.83
N ARG A 135 -35.76 -3.59 -1.85
CA ARG A 135 -35.74 -3.99 -0.44
C ARG A 135 -36.75 -3.20 0.39
N ILE A 136 -37.29 -3.81 1.46
CA ILE A 136 -38.18 -3.19 2.45
C ILE A 136 -37.65 -3.48 3.86
N GLU A 137 -37.45 -2.44 4.65
CA GLU A 137 -36.81 -2.49 5.98
C GLU A 137 -37.64 -1.76 7.06
N PRO A 138 -37.47 -2.08 8.36
CA PRO A 138 -38.14 -1.33 9.42
C PRO A 138 -37.47 0.03 9.62
N ASP A 139 -38.26 1.08 9.87
CA ASP A 139 -37.72 2.38 10.28
C ASP A 139 -37.34 2.35 11.77
N THR A 140 -36.12 1.86 12.05
CA THR A 140 -35.63 1.59 13.42
C THR A 140 -35.20 2.85 14.18
N GLN A 141 -35.47 2.88 15.50
CA GLN A 141 -34.95 3.90 16.39
C GLN A 141 -33.52 3.57 16.84
N VAL A 142 -32.61 4.55 16.82
CA VAL A 142 -31.26 4.45 17.40
C VAL A 142 -31.19 5.15 18.76
N GLN A 143 -30.33 4.67 19.66
CA GLN A 143 -30.14 5.25 21.01
C GLN A 143 -28.68 5.70 21.23
N ILE A 144 -28.49 6.70 22.08
CA ILE A 144 -27.19 7.23 22.51
C ILE A 144 -26.65 6.40 23.70
N THR A 145 -25.39 5.94 23.64
CA THR A 145 -24.67 5.30 24.77
C THR A 145 -23.48 6.17 25.22
N LEU A 146 -23.53 6.68 26.45
CA LEU A 146 -22.54 7.59 27.05
C LEU A 146 -22.15 7.08 28.46
N ASP A 147 -21.09 6.28 28.62
CA ASP A 147 -20.33 6.04 29.90
C ASP A 147 -19.15 5.02 29.87
N THR A 148 -18.70 4.49 28.72
CA THR A 148 -17.84 3.26 28.69
C THR A 148 -16.32 3.44 28.67
N ALA A 149 -15.76 4.62 28.95
CA ALA A 149 -14.31 4.85 28.76
C ALA A 149 -13.40 4.31 29.89
N VAL A 150 -13.85 4.38 31.15
CA VAL A 150 -13.13 3.83 32.32
C VAL A 150 -13.06 2.29 32.32
N PRO A 151 -14.14 1.56 31.97
CA PRO A 151 -14.09 0.09 31.89
C PRO A 151 -13.08 -0.47 30.89
N VAL A 152 -12.77 0.25 29.79
CA VAL A 152 -11.81 -0.22 28.77
C VAL A 152 -10.40 -0.39 29.35
N ILE A 153 -10.02 0.43 30.33
CA ILE A 153 -8.72 0.32 31.03
C ILE A 153 -8.81 -0.50 32.33
N ASN A 154 -9.95 -1.12 32.62
CA ASN A 154 -10.24 -1.89 33.84
C ASN A 154 -9.99 -1.12 35.15
N ALA A 155 -10.17 0.20 35.15
CA ALA A 155 -10.03 1.01 36.37
C ALA A 155 -11.26 0.92 37.28
N ASP A 156 -12.43 0.68 36.71
CA ASP A 156 -13.67 0.38 37.45
C ASP A 156 -13.53 -0.86 38.34
N ARG A 157 -12.82 -1.88 37.85
CA ARG A 157 -12.51 -3.09 38.63
C ARG A 157 -11.61 -2.83 39.83
N VAL A 158 -10.76 -1.81 39.78
CA VAL A 158 -9.95 -1.42 40.94
C VAL A 158 -10.83 -0.88 42.06
N TRP A 159 -11.88 -0.13 41.70
CA TRP A 159 -12.88 0.37 42.64
C TRP A 159 -13.68 -0.77 43.26
N THR A 160 -14.22 -1.65 42.42
CA THR A 160 -15.14 -2.71 42.87
C THR A 160 -14.43 -3.83 43.62
N ASP A 161 -13.25 -4.25 43.14
CA ASP A 161 -12.60 -5.47 43.62
C ASP A 161 -11.61 -5.19 44.77
N TYR A 162 -11.01 -3.99 44.79
CA TYR A 162 -9.99 -3.61 45.79
C TYR A 162 -10.37 -2.39 46.65
N GLY A 163 -11.41 -1.64 46.29
CA GLY A 163 -11.86 -0.48 47.07
C GLY A 163 -10.91 0.71 47.07
N PHE A 164 -10.03 0.81 46.07
CA PHE A 164 -9.14 1.97 45.90
C PHE A 164 -9.77 2.98 44.94
N HIS A 165 -9.89 4.25 45.35
CA HIS A 165 -10.53 5.30 44.54
C HIS A 165 -9.68 6.57 44.41
N GLY A 166 -8.45 6.56 44.92
CA GLY A 166 -7.49 7.67 44.89
C GLY A 166 -7.38 8.45 46.19
N GLU A 167 -7.97 7.98 47.29
CA GLU A 167 -7.94 8.64 48.59
C GLU A 167 -6.51 8.97 49.03
N SER A 168 -6.33 10.17 49.60
CA SER A 168 -5.04 10.69 50.08
C SER A 168 -3.97 10.87 49.00
N GLN A 169 -4.30 10.73 47.72
CA GLN A 169 -3.42 11.08 46.60
C GLN A 169 -3.79 12.46 46.05
N THR A 170 -2.81 13.19 45.55
CA THR A 170 -3.03 14.49 44.90
C THR A 170 -2.43 14.49 43.50
N ILE A 171 -3.25 14.87 42.52
CA ILE A 171 -2.86 14.99 41.11
C ILE A 171 -2.70 16.47 40.77
N ALA A 172 -1.50 16.88 40.35
CA ALA A 172 -1.26 18.22 39.81
C ALA A 172 -1.62 18.27 38.31
N ILE A 173 -2.47 19.22 37.93
CA ILE A 173 -2.93 19.45 36.55
C ILE A 173 -2.30 20.74 36.05
N LEU A 174 -1.32 20.64 35.13
CA LEU A 174 -0.71 21.79 34.46
C LEU A 174 -1.44 22.04 33.15
N ASP A 175 -2.32 23.05 33.12
CA ASP A 175 -3.22 23.27 31.98
C ASP A 175 -3.74 24.72 31.93
N THR A 176 -4.93 24.96 31.38
CA THR A 176 -5.61 26.26 31.27
C THR A 176 -6.26 26.73 32.58
N GLY A 177 -6.21 25.94 33.64
CA GLY A 177 -6.83 26.23 34.92
C GLY A 177 -7.92 25.21 35.28
N ILE A 178 -8.80 25.56 36.22
CA ILE A 178 -9.93 24.72 36.63
C ILE A 178 -11.12 25.58 37.03
N TRP A 179 -12.33 25.17 36.65
CA TRP A 179 -13.57 25.82 37.10
C TRP A 179 -14.01 25.27 38.47
N PRO A 180 -13.79 26.01 39.58
CA PRO A 180 -13.98 25.45 40.92
C PRO A 180 -15.45 25.21 41.28
N GLU A 181 -16.40 25.89 40.64
CA GLU A 181 -17.83 25.70 40.89
C GLU A 181 -18.43 24.46 40.21
N HIS A 182 -17.67 23.74 39.39
CA HIS A 182 -18.13 22.49 38.79
C HIS A 182 -18.42 21.45 39.91
N PRO A 183 -19.62 20.80 39.94
CA PRO A 183 -20.01 19.88 41.01
C PRO A 183 -18.99 18.78 41.32
N ASP A 184 -18.28 18.29 40.30
CA ASP A 184 -17.27 17.23 40.43
C ASP A 184 -16.02 17.61 41.23
N PHE A 185 -15.79 18.90 41.49
CA PHE A 185 -14.59 19.39 42.17
C PHE A 185 -14.85 19.96 43.57
N GLN A 186 -16.09 19.90 44.05
CA GLN A 186 -16.44 20.39 45.39
C GLN A 186 -15.55 19.74 46.47
N GLY A 187 -14.76 20.56 47.17
CA GLY A 187 -13.86 20.11 48.23
C GLY A 187 -12.60 19.38 47.77
N LYS A 188 -12.30 19.34 46.46
CA LYS A 188 -11.19 18.57 45.89
C LYS A 188 -9.96 19.39 45.53
N ILE A 189 -10.13 20.69 45.29
CA ILE A 189 -9.03 21.58 44.89
C ILE A 189 -8.27 22.02 46.15
N VAL A 190 -7.10 21.43 46.38
CA VAL A 190 -6.28 21.67 47.59
C VAL A 190 -5.14 22.66 47.35
N GLY A 191 -4.84 22.99 46.10
CA GLY A 191 -3.83 23.97 45.73
C GLY A 191 -4.10 24.61 44.37
N TRP A 192 -3.69 25.87 44.22
CA TRP A 192 -3.87 26.68 43.01
C TRP A 192 -2.68 27.61 42.81
N VAL A 193 -2.26 27.78 41.56
CA VAL A 193 -1.36 28.85 41.13
C VAL A 193 -1.62 29.21 39.67
N ASP A 194 -1.52 30.50 39.35
CA ASP A 194 -1.68 31.04 38.00
C ASP A 194 -0.42 31.78 37.55
N PHE A 195 0.29 31.22 36.58
CA PHE A 195 1.49 31.84 35.99
C PHE A 195 1.19 32.70 34.76
N ILE A 196 -0.07 32.82 34.36
CA ILE A 196 -0.49 33.62 33.20
C ILE A 196 -0.95 35.00 33.65
N ASN A 197 -1.91 35.07 34.58
CA ASN A 197 -2.48 36.34 35.04
C ASN A 197 -2.23 36.62 36.53
N SER A 198 -1.53 35.74 37.24
CA SER A 198 -1.29 35.86 38.69
C SER A 198 -2.57 36.01 39.51
N ASN A 199 -3.68 35.41 39.05
CA ASN A 199 -4.95 35.47 39.75
C ASN A 199 -4.90 34.58 41.02
N PRO A 200 -5.20 35.11 42.21
CA PRO A 200 -5.19 34.32 43.44
C PRO A 200 -6.35 33.32 43.54
N THR A 201 -7.41 33.46 42.75
CA THR A 201 -8.59 32.57 42.79
C THR A 201 -8.60 31.59 41.61
N PRO A 202 -8.93 30.30 41.82
CA PRO A 202 -9.04 29.32 40.74
C PRO A 202 -10.09 29.70 39.70
N TYR A 203 -9.76 29.53 38.43
CA TYR A 203 -10.67 29.71 37.30
C TYR A 203 -10.14 28.99 36.06
N ASP A 204 -10.98 28.83 35.04
CA ASP A 204 -10.60 28.32 33.72
C ASP A 204 -11.32 29.14 32.65
N ASP A 205 -10.53 29.81 31.81
CA ASP A 205 -11.00 30.69 30.74
C ASP A 205 -10.95 30.01 29.35
N ASN A 206 -10.64 28.71 29.32
CA ASN A 206 -10.63 27.88 28.11
C ASN A 206 -11.55 26.66 28.24
N GLY A 207 -11.50 25.97 29.37
CA GLY A 207 -12.25 24.76 29.68
C GLY A 207 -11.47 23.45 29.53
N HIS A 208 -10.32 23.45 28.85
CA HIS A 208 -9.52 22.23 28.65
C HIS A 208 -9.01 21.65 29.97
N GLY A 209 -8.47 22.48 30.86
CA GLY A 209 -7.99 22.05 32.17
C GLY A 209 -9.09 21.46 33.05
N THR A 210 -10.30 22.05 33.02
CA THR A 210 -11.51 21.50 33.66
C THR A 210 -11.83 20.09 33.14
N MET A 211 -11.76 19.87 31.83
CA MET A 211 -11.99 18.54 31.22
C MET A 211 -10.96 17.52 31.69
N VAL A 212 -9.67 17.89 31.59
CA VAL A 212 -8.55 17.03 32.00
C VAL A 212 -8.65 16.64 33.47
N ALA A 213 -8.93 17.60 34.36
CA ALA A 213 -9.09 17.36 35.79
C ALA A 213 -10.27 16.42 36.09
N SER A 214 -11.39 16.54 35.35
CA SER A 214 -12.56 15.68 35.54
C SER A 214 -12.30 14.22 35.14
N ILE A 215 -11.53 13.98 34.07
CA ILE A 215 -11.17 12.62 33.64
C ILE A 215 -10.24 11.96 34.66
N ALA A 216 -9.30 12.72 35.24
CA ALA A 216 -8.36 12.19 36.21
C ALA A 216 -9.04 11.92 37.57
N ALA A 217 -9.80 12.89 38.09
CA ALA A 217 -10.28 12.89 39.47
C ALA A 217 -11.66 13.55 39.68
N GLY A 218 -12.51 13.67 38.66
CA GLY A 218 -13.87 14.18 38.82
C GLY A 218 -14.73 13.24 39.67
N ALA A 219 -15.46 13.76 40.65
CA ALA A 219 -16.34 12.95 41.50
C ALA A 219 -17.58 12.38 40.76
N GLY A 220 -17.88 12.89 39.56
CA GLY A 220 -19.10 12.56 38.82
C GLY A 220 -20.39 13.07 39.47
N ALA A 221 -20.32 13.95 40.47
CA ALA A 221 -21.46 14.47 41.22
C ALA A 221 -22.49 15.16 40.31
N GLY A 222 -22.03 15.87 39.27
CA GLY A 222 -22.93 16.54 38.31
C GLY A 222 -23.73 15.57 37.42
N SER A 223 -23.35 14.29 37.42
CA SER A 223 -23.96 13.22 36.61
C SER A 223 -24.47 12.06 37.46
N ASN A 224 -24.73 12.27 38.76
CA ASN A 224 -25.13 11.22 39.72
C ASN A 224 -24.16 10.02 39.74
N GLY A 225 -22.87 10.28 39.49
CA GLY A 225 -21.81 9.29 39.54
C GLY A 225 -21.58 8.51 38.25
N THR A 226 -22.24 8.87 37.14
CA THR A 226 -22.02 8.25 35.81
C THR A 226 -20.66 8.62 35.22
N TYR A 227 -20.28 9.90 35.24
CA TYR A 227 -19.03 10.38 34.65
C TYR A 227 -17.95 10.62 35.70
N LYS A 228 -17.63 9.58 36.48
CA LYS A 228 -16.52 9.60 37.43
C LYS A 228 -15.17 9.56 36.70
N GLY A 229 -14.22 10.34 37.18
CA GLY A 229 -12.81 10.21 36.79
C GLY A 229 -12.19 8.91 37.32
N VAL A 230 -11.00 8.58 36.83
CA VAL A 230 -10.33 7.31 37.17
C VAL A 230 -10.01 7.21 38.67
N ALA A 231 -9.50 8.28 39.28
CA ALA A 231 -9.23 8.40 40.71
C ALA A 231 -10.22 9.39 41.35
N TYR A 232 -11.51 9.07 41.31
CA TYR A 232 -12.60 10.00 41.67
C TYR A 232 -12.62 10.47 43.14
N MET A 233 -11.76 9.96 44.03
CA MET A 233 -11.54 10.45 45.39
C MET A 233 -10.19 11.16 45.61
N ALA A 234 -9.35 11.30 44.58
CA ALA A 234 -8.07 12.02 44.67
C ALA A 234 -8.25 13.54 44.74
N ASN A 235 -7.35 14.24 45.44
CA ASN A 235 -7.28 15.70 45.46
C ASN A 235 -6.67 16.25 44.17
N ILE A 236 -6.93 17.52 43.86
CA ILE A 236 -6.44 18.22 42.68
C ILE A 236 -5.64 19.45 43.09
N VAL A 237 -4.48 19.62 42.47
CA VAL A 237 -3.73 20.89 42.47
C VAL A 237 -3.77 21.44 41.05
N ALA A 238 -4.35 22.62 40.87
CA ALA A 238 -4.48 23.22 39.54
C ALA A 238 -3.39 24.28 39.33
N VAL A 239 -2.61 24.11 38.25
CA VAL A 239 -1.46 24.96 37.92
C VAL A 239 -1.72 25.54 36.52
N LYS A 240 -2.17 26.79 36.45
CA LYS A 240 -2.47 27.44 35.16
C LYS A 240 -1.17 27.90 34.50
N VAL A 241 -0.83 27.24 33.39
CA VAL A 241 0.35 27.51 32.55
C VAL A 241 0.00 27.79 31.08
N LEU A 242 -1.29 27.68 30.73
CA LEU A 242 -1.83 27.96 29.39
C LEU A 242 -2.81 29.15 29.42
N ASP A 243 -2.77 29.97 28.37
CA ASP A 243 -3.67 31.12 28.15
C ASP A 243 -5.11 30.68 27.80
N ALA A 244 -6.02 31.66 27.68
CA ALA A 244 -7.43 31.42 27.32
C ALA A 244 -7.62 30.73 25.95
N LYS A 245 -6.60 30.72 25.08
CA LYS A 245 -6.60 30.02 23.79
C LYS A 245 -5.95 28.62 23.88
N GLY A 246 -5.56 28.17 25.07
CA GLY A 246 -4.89 26.89 25.28
C GLY A 246 -3.42 26.89 24.86
N ARG A 247 -2.77 28.06 24.80
CA ARG A 247 -1.36 28.19 24.39
C ARG A 247 -0.50 28.61 25.57
N GLY A 248 0.70 28.06 25.66
CA GLY A 248 1.66 28.44 26.71
C GLY A 248 3.08 28.36 26.21
N TYR A 249 3.97 29.08 26.87
CA TYR A 249 5.40 29.03 26.59
C TYR A 249 6.05 27.92 27.41
N THR A 250 7.05 27.26 26.83
CA THR A 250 7.88 26.26 27.51
C THR A 250 8.42 26.77 28.85
N SER A 251 8.88 28.03 28.92
CA SER A 251 9.36 28.66 30.16
C SER A 251 8.30 28.68 31.27
N THR A 252 7.06 29.05 30.94
CA THR A 252 5.94 29.08 31.89
C THR A 252 5.57 27.68 32.38
N ILE A 253 5.63 26.68 31.50
CA ILE A 253 5.37 25.28 31.89
C ILE A 253 6.46 24.78 32.84
N ILE A 254 7.74 25.08 32.57
CA ILE A 254 8.86 24.74 33.46
C ILE A 254 8.69 25.41 34.84
N MET A 255 8.29 26.69 34.90
CA MET A 255 7.97 27.35 36.18
C MET A 255 6.87 26.62 36.95
N GLY A 256 5.85 26.11 36.24
CA GLY A 256 4.81 25.26 36.82
C GLY A 256 5.36 23.97 37.42
N LEU A 257 6.26 23.29 36.70
CA LEU A 257 6.93 22.05 37.18
C LEU A 257 7.80 22.30 38.41
N GLU A 258 8.58 23.39 38.42
CA GLU A 258 9.39 23.79 39.58
C GLU A 258 8.51 24.09 40.80
N TRP A 259 7.39 24.77 40.60
CA TRP A 259 6.44 25.03 41.67
C TRP A 259 5.81 23.74 42.21
N VAL A 260 5.46 22.79 41.34
CA VAL A 260 4.99 21.46 41.76
C VAL A 260 6.03 20.74 42.59
N ALA A 261 7.30 20.71 42.17
CA ALA A 261 8.38 20.13 42.96
C ALA A 261 8.48 20.76 44.35
N ALA A 262 8.47 22.10 44.41
CA ALA A 262 8.55 22.85 45.67
C ALA A 262 7.34 22.62 46.59
N LYS A 263 6.15 22.36 46.03
CA LYS A 263 4.90 22.16 46.78
C LYS A 263 4.52 20.69 46.99
N ARG A 264 5.32 19.74 46.49
CA ARG A 264 5.01 18.31 46.56
C ARG A 264 4.62 17.85 47.97
N ASN A 265 5.41 18.23 48.97
CA ASN A 265 5.18 17.81 50.36
C ASN A 265 4.04 18.61 51.01
N THR A 266 3.75 19.82 50.50
CA THR A 266 2.69 20.68 51.06
C THR A 266 1.31 20.13 50.72
N TYR A 267 1.14 19.67 49.48
CA TYR A 267 -0.14 19.18 48.96
C TYR A 267 -0.17 17.67 48.76
N ASN A 268 0.87 16.94 49.17
CA ASN A 268 1.06 15.52 48.89
C ASN A 268 0.92 15.15 47.40
N ILE A 269 1.58 15.92 46.51
CA ILE A 269 1.52 15.71 45.06
C ILE A 269 2.31 14.45 44.72
N THR A 270 1.61 13.40 44.26
CA THR A 270 2.22 12.12 43.88
C THR A 270 2.19 11.87 42.37
N VAL A 271 1.32 12.57 41.65
CA VAL A 271 1.17 12.47 40.19
C VAL A 271 1.02 13.85 39.59
N THR A 272 1.59 14.07 38.41
CA THR A 272 1.43 15.29 37.62
C THR A 272 1.01 14.94 36.19
N ASN A 273 0.01 15.66 35.66
CA ASN A 273 -0.48 15.49 34.30
C ASN A 273 -0.19 16.74 33.45
N LEU A 274 0.40 16.51 32.27
CA LEU A 274 0.63 17.50 31.23
C LEU A 274 -0.12 17.07 29.96
N SER A 275 -1.35 17.55 29.81
CA SER A 275 -2.15 17.35 28.59
C SER A 275 -1.80 18.37 27.51
N LEU A 276 -0.50 18.59 27.28
CA LEU A 276 0.07 19.63 26.42
C LEU A 276 1.39 19.15 25.80
N GLY A 277 1.84 19.82 24.74
CA GLY A 277 3.12 19.52 24.09
C GLY A 277 3.44 20.43 22.91
N SER A 278 4.66 20.34 22.39
CA SER A 278 5.13 21.09 21.22
C SER A 278 4.66 20.50 19.90
N ILE A 279 4.64 21.33 18.85
CA ILE A 279 4.49 20.88 17.47
C ILE A 279 5.86 20.40 16.98
N GLY A 280 5.94 19.15 16.52
CA GLY A 280 7.16 18.56 15.94
C GLY A 280 7.89 17.58 16.88
N PRO A 281 8.69 16.66 16.30
CA PRO A 281 9.36 15.60 17.05
C PRO A 281 10.51 16.13 17.93
N SER A 282 10.74 15.47 19.07
CA SER A 282 11.85 15.75 19.99
C SER A 282 12.69 14.49 20.28
N ASP A 283 13.96 14.67 20.62
CA ASP A 283 14.86 13.62 21.15
C ASP A 283 14.82 13.52 22.68
N GLY A 284 13.93 14.29 23.34
CA GLY A 284 13.76 14.29 24.79
C GLY A 284 14.87 14.98 25.59
N LYS A 285 15.80 15.67 24.94
CA LYS A 285 16.91 16.41 25.60
C LYS A 285 16.64 17.91 25.72
N ASP A 286 15.51 18.39 25.22
CA ASP A 286 15.10 19.78 25.38
C ASP A 286 14.77 20.12 26.84
N ALA A 287 14.80 21.41 27.17
CA ALA A 287 14.67 21.90 28.54
C ALA A 287 13.37 21.45 29.23
N LEU A 288 12.27 21.33 28.51
CA LEU A 288 10.99 20.90 29.08
C LEU A 288 11.00 19.39 29.37
N SER A 289 11.53 18.58 28.45
CA SER A 289 11.73 17.15 28.68
C SER A 289 12.68 16.86 29.85
N LEU A 290 13.78 17.60 29.96
CA LEU A 290 14.69 17.49 31.10
C LEU A 290 14.03 17.88 32.42
N ALA A 291 13.26 18.98 32.44
CA ALA A 291 12.51 19.39 33.63
C ALA A 291 11.50 18.33 34.07
N CYS A 292 10.79 17.70 33.13
CA CYS A 292 9.91 16.58 33.43
C CYS A 292 10.67 15.36 33.98
N ASN A 293 11.84 15.02 33.41
CA ASN A 293 12.67 13.93 33.92
C ASN A 293 13.14 14.19 35.37
N TYR A 294 13.57 15.42 35.69
CA TYR A 294 13.96 15.78 37.06
C TYR A 294 12.78 15.72 38.04
N LEU A 295 11.58 16.09 37.61
CA LEU A 295 10.40 15.96 38.46
C LEU A 295 10.07 14.49 38.77
N VAL A 296 10.35 13.57 37.85
CA VAL A 296 10.27 12.12 38.11
C VAL A 296 11.30 11.67 39.14
N ASP A 297 12.54 12.17 39.06
CA ASP A 297 13.60 11.87 40.03
C ASP A 297 13.26 12.40 41.44
N GLU A 298 12.46 13.45 41.53
CA GLU A 298 11.87 13.95 42.78
C GLU A 298 10.67 13.11 43.29
N GLY A 299 10.47 11.91 42.75
CA GLY A 299 9.47 10.95 43.26
C GLY A 299 8.04 11.19 42.81
N ILE A 300 7.81 12.06 41.81
CA ILE A 300 6.48 12.35 41.27
C ILE A 300 6.28 11.60 39.95
N VAL A 301 5.16 10.89 39.79
CA VAL A 301 4.83 10.26 38.50
C VAL A 301 4.38 11.34 37.52
N VAL A 302 5.11 11.51 36.40
CA VAL A 302 4.78 12.51 35.36
C VAL A 302 4.14 11.82 34.16
N VAL A 303 2.91 12.22 33.85
CA VAL A 303 2.11 11.68 32.73
C VAL A 303 1.90 12.78 31.69
N VAL A 304 2.18 12.47 30.43
CA VAL A 304 2.20 13.46 29.34
C VAL A 304 1.39 12.94 28.14
N ALA A 305 0.59 13.79 27.52
CA ALA A 305 -0.08 13.46 26.27
C ALA A 305 0.94 13.30 25.13
N ALA A 306 0.84 12.23 24.33
CA ALA A 306 1.78 11.97 23.24
C ALA A 306 1.74 13.04 22.12
N GLY A 307 0.60 13.72 21.97
CA GLY A 307 0.34 14.72 20.93
C GLY A 307 -0.74 14.27 19.95
N ASN A 308 -1.30 15.20 19.18
CA ASN A 308 -2.38 14.94 18.23
C ASN A 308 -1.96 15.13 16.75
N PHE A 309 -0.71 14.80 16.40
CA PHE A 309 -0.12 15.02 15.09
C PHE A 309 0.12 13.73 14.27
N GLY A 310 -0.50 12.61 14.67
CA GLY A 310 -0.50 11.36 13.91
C GLY A 310 -1.25 11.46 12.56
N PRO A 311 -1.21 10.41 11.72
CA PRO A 311 -0.70 9.07 11.97
C PRO A 311 0.73 8.84 11.46
N ARG A 312 1.49 9.90 11.13
CA ARG A 312 2.88 9.74 10.67
C ARG A 312 3.82 9.34 11.81
N PRO A 313 4.89 8.57 11.53
CA PRO A 313 5.98 8.39 12.49
C PRO A 313 6.67 9.74 12.79
N TYR A 314 7.45 9.80 13.87
CA TYR A 314 8.15 11.01 14.31
C TYR A 314 7.22 12.20 14.57
N THR A 315 6.12 11.95 15.30
CA THR A 315 5.15 12.99 15.67
C THR A 315 5.07 13.22 17.17
N VAL A 316 5.85 12.49 17.97
CA VAL A 316 5.99 12.66 19.42
C VAL A 316 6.93 13.82 19.74
N GLY A 317 6.36 14.91 20.27
CA GLY A 317 7.09 16.13 20.64
C GLY A 317 7.52 16.21 22.10
N SER A 318 7.97 17.39 22.52
CA SER A 318 8.28 17.70 23.92
C SER A 318 7.01 18.07 24.71
N PRO A 319 6.82 17.59 25.96
CA PRO A 319 7.73 16.74 26.74
C PRO A 319 7.49 15.24 26.58
N ALA A 320 6.59 14.78 25.71
CA ALA A 320 6.26 13.35 25.59
C ALA A 320 7.47 12.49 25.19
N ALA A 321 8.44 13.06 24.47
CA ALA A 321 9.72 12.45 24.14
C ALA A 321 10.65 12.22 25.35
N ALA A 322 10.38 12.81 26.52
CA ALA A 322 11.19 12.63 27.72
C ALA A 322 11.27 11.15 28.14
N GLU A 323 12.43 10.70 28.58
CA GLU A 323 12.70 9.29 28.87
C GLU A 323 11.90 8.75 30.06
N LYS A 324 11.84 9.52 31.16
CA LYS A 324 11.30 9.05 32.44
C LYS A 324 9.79 9.22 32.58
N VAL A 325 9.17 10.10 31.78
CA VAL A 325 7.72 10.34 31.81
C VAL A 325 6.93 9.17 31.22
N ILE A 326 5.64 9.10 31.53
CA ILE A 326 4.69 8.20 30.87
C ILE A 326 3.98 8.97 29.76
N ALA A 327 4.39 8.77 28.50
CA ALA A 327 3.74 9.35 27.34
C ALA A 327 2.55 8.50 26.91
N VAL A 328 1.39 9.14 26.72
CA VAL A 328 0.11 8.45 26.53
C VAL A 328 -0.49 8.73 25.16
N GLY A 329 -0.66 7.68 24.36
CA GLY A 329 -1.39 7.69 23.10
C GLY A 329 -2.90 7.50 23.31
N ALA A 330 -3.69 7.81 22.27
CA ALA A 330 -5.14 7.73 22.31
C ALA A 330 -5.66 6.58 21.45
N VAL A 331 -6.52 5.76 22.03
CA VAL A 331 -7.36 4.79 21.32
C VAL A 331 -8.83 5.16 21.42
N ASP A 332 -9.65 4.58 20.56
CA ASP A 332 -11.09 4.54 20.76
C ASP A 332 -11.52 3.42 21.72
N ARG A 333 -12.83 3.25 21.89
CA ARG A 333 -13.40 2.23 22.79
C ARG A 333 -13.20 0.80 22.27
N SER A 334 -12.94 0.63 20.98
CA SER A 334 -12.58 -0.66 20.36
C SER A 334 -11.10 -1.00 20.55
N SER A 335 -10.36 -0.13 21.26
CA SER A 335 -8.90 -0.20 21.41
C SER A 335 -8.15 -0.03 20.09
N ASP A 336 -8.76 0.65 19.12
CA ASP A 336 -8.11 0.99 17.86
C ASP A 336 -7.43 2.36 17.98
N ILE A 337 -6.22 2.48 17.42
CA ILE A 337 -5.42 3.70 17.54
C ILE A 337 -6.14 4.87 16.86
N ALA A 338 -6.29 5.98 17.57
CA ALA A 338 -6.88 7.17 16.99
C ALA A 338 -5.95 7.70 15.89
N SER A 339 -6.51 8.07 14.73
CA SER A 339 -5.72 8.56 13.58
C SER A 339 -4.86 9.77 13.94
N PHE A 340 -5.35 10.63 14.84
CA PHE A 340 -4.61 11.80 15.33
C PHE A 340 -3.55 11.47 16.37
N SER A 341 -3.57 10.31 17.03
CA SER A 341 -2.63 9.99 18.11
C SER A 341 -1.20 9.99 17.55
N SER A 342 -0.33 10.79 18.16
CA SER A 342 1.07 10.88 17.73
C SER A 342 1.79 9.55 17.95
N ARG A 343 2.74 9.28 17.06
CA ARG A 343 3.46 8.02 16.94
C ARG A 343 4.94 8.28 16.95
N GLY A 344 5.65 7.36 17.59
CA GLY A 344 7.09 7.37 17.61
C GLY A 344 7.70 6.99 16.24
N PRO A 345 9.02 6.77 16.22
CA PRO A 345 9.88 6.94 17.36
C PRO A 345 10.12 8.42 17.68
N THR A 346 10.80 8.68 18.79
CA THR A 346 11.44 9.98 19.06
C THR A 346 12.58 10.24 18.05
N LEU A 347 13.15 11.44 18.02
CA LEU A 347 14.26 11.76 17.10
C LEU A 347 15.53 10.92 17.34
N ASP A 348 15.67 10.33 18.53
CA ASP A 348 16.75 9.41 18.89
C ASP A 348 16.29 7.93 18.92
N ASP A 349 15.27 7.61 18.11
CA ASP A 349 14.78 6.25 17.83
C ASP A 349 14.17 5.49 19.02
N ARG A 350 13.92 6.14 20.17
CA ARG A 350 13.20 5.50 21.30
C ARG A 350 11.71 5.35 20.99
N PHE A 351 11.15 4.20 21.36
CA PHE A 351 9.72 3.92 21.24
C PHE A 351 8.86 4.86 22.10
N LYS A 352 7.89 5.52 21.46
CA LYS A 352 6.84 6.33 22.08
C LYS A 352 5.55 6.22 21.22
N PRO A 353 4.34 6.43 21.76
CA PRO A 353 4.02 6.62 23.19
C PRO A 353 4.46 5.42 24.05
N ASP A 354 4.54 5.57 25.37
CA ASP A 354 4.83 4.43 26.24
C ASP A 354 3.61 3.50 26.35
N ILE A 355 2.40 4.05 26.40
CA ILE A 355 1.14 3.32 26.64
C ILE A 355 -0.03 4.06 25.97
N CYS A 356 -1.15 3.37 25.72
CA CYS A 356 -2.38 3.99 25.25
C CYS A 356 -3.55 3.85 26.23
N ALA A 357 -4.45 4.83 26.22
CA ALA A 357 -5.74 4.80 26.91
C ALA A 357 -6.84 5.38 26.02
N VAL A 358 -8.11 5.25 26.43
CA VAL A 358 -9.23 5.78 25.66
C VAL A 358 -9.15 7.30 25.60
N GLY A 359 -8.99 7.83 24.39
CA GLY A 359 -8.90 9.25 24.11
C GLY A 359 -9.85 9.72 23.03
N VAL A 360 -10.80 8.90 22.58
CA VAL A 360 -11.81 9.27 21.57
C VAL A 360 -13.20 9.30 22.19
N ALA A 361 -13.89 10.43 22.02
CA ALA A 361 -15.25 10.66 22.49
C ALA A 361 -15.43 10.36 24.00
N VAL A 362 -14.51 10.84 24.83
CA VAL A 362 -14.54 10.73 26.29
C VAL A 362 -15.43 11.83 26.86
N THR A 363 -16.44 11.47 27.66
CA THR A 363 -17.29 12.45 28.35
C THR A 363 -16.55 13.03 29.55
N ALA A 364 -16.40 14.35 29.59
CA ALA A 364 -15.65 15.08 30.61
C ALA A 364 -16.42 16.31 31.09
N GLY A 365 -16.14 16.74 32.33
CA GLY A 365 -16.66 17.98 32.91
C GLY A 365 -16.26 19.20 32.07
N SER A 366 -17.16 20.16 31.93
CA SER A 366 -17.03 21.31 31.03
C SER A 366 -17.47 22.59 31.74
N LEU A 367 -16.97 23.72 31.25
CA LEU A 367 -17.55 25.03 31.54
C LEU A 367 -19.03 25.06 31.12
N PRO A 368 -19.88 25.84 31.81
CA PRO A 368 -21.26 26.05 31.41
C PRO A 368 -21.27 26.83 30.10
N TYR A 369 -21.81 26.23 29.05
CA TYR A 369 -21.66 26.74 27.68
C TYR A 369 -22.43 28.06 27.47
N LEU A 370 -21.72 29.18 27.29
CA LEU A 370 -22.31 30.53 27.09
C LEU A 370 -22.68 30.87 25.63
N LYS A 371 -22.43 29.99 24.65
CA LYS A 371 -22.54 30.34 23.22
C LYS A 371 -23.88 29.99 22.55
N TYR A 372 -24.76 29.23 23.21
CA TYR A 372 -26.10 28.90 22.70
C TYR A 372 -27.12 28.90 23.86
N PRO A 373 -27.85 30.01 24.10
CA PRO A 373 -28.83 30.10 25.20
C PRO A 373 -30.00 29.10 25.06
N GLU A 374 -30.16 28.48 23.89
CA GLU A 374 -31.12 27.41 23.60
C GLU A 374 -30.72 26.05 24.23
N MET A 375 -29.43 25.83 24.46
CA MET A 375 -28.89 24.59 25.02
C MET A 375 -28.77 24.78 26.54
N GLN A 376 -29.70 24.17 27.28
CA GLN A 376 -29.67 24.14 28.75
C GLN A 376 -28.27 23.79 29.29
N TRP A 377 -27.93 24.31 30.47
CA TRP A 377 -26.70 24.11 31.25
C TRP A 377 -26.11 22.68 31.19
N GLN A 378 -25.37 22.35 30.13
CA GLN A 378 -24.64 21.08 30.04
C GLN A 378 -23.22 21.28 30.59
N ILE A 379 -23.00 20.79 31.80
CA ILE A 379 -21.72 20.80 32.51
C ILE A 379 -20.82 19.61 32.12
N TYR A 380 -21.22 18.77 31.16
CA TYR A 380 -20.38 17.71 30.58
C TYR A 380 -20.41 17.76 29.06
N ARG A 381 -19.31 17.38 28.42
CA ARG A 381 -19.24 17.21 26.95
C ARG A 381 -18.28 16.10 26.55
N SER A 382 -18.46 15.58 25.35
CA SER A 382 -17.56 14.59 24.75
C SER A 382 -16.35 15.28 24.11
N VAL A 383 -15.14 14.76 24.35
CA VAL A 383 -13.88 15.27 23.82
C VAL A 383 -13.00 14.14 23.25
N SER A 384 -12.16 14.48 22.28
CA SER A 384 -11.18 13.55 21.69
C SER A 384 -9.79 14.18 21.68
N GLY A 385 -8.78 13.41 22.05
CA GLY A 385 -7.37 13.81 22.08
C GLY A 385 -6.53 12.90 22.96
N THR A 386 -5.22 12.88 22.72
CA THR A 386 -4.25 12.32 23.69
C THR A 386 -4.31 13.06 25.03
N SER A 387 -4.77 14.32 25.02
CA SER A 387 -5.10 15.11 26.22
C SER A 387 -6.28 14.56 27.04
N ALA A 388 -7.14 13.71 26.46
CA ALA A 388 -8.18 12.96 27.17
C ALA A 388 -7.68 11.59 27.67
N ALA A 389 -6.72 10.97 26.98
CA ALA A 389 -6.11 9.70 27.37
C ALA A 389 -5.11 9.85 28.53
N ALA A 390 -4.24 10.86 28.49
CA ALA A 390 -3.24 11.14 29.54
C ALA A 390 -3.83 11.23 30.97
N PRO A 391 -4.89 11.99 31.23
CA PRO A 391 -5.47 12.08 32.58
C PRO A 391 -6.05 10.76 33.09
N MET A 392 -6.44 9.82 32.20
CA MET A 392 -6.83 8.49 32.63
C MET A 392 -5.66 7.73 33.26
N ILE A 393 -4.48 7.83 32.65
CA ILE A 393 -3.25 7.21 33.17
C ILE A 393 -2.75 7.95 34.41
N ALA A 394 -2.94 9.27 34.51
CA ALA A 394 -2.65 10.01 35.73
C ALA A 394 -3.53 9.53 36.90
N GLY A 395 -4.83 9.32 36.68
CA GLY A 395 -5.70 8.71 37.68
C GLY A 395 -5.29 7.27 38.01
N ALA A 396 -4.92 6.47 37.00
CA ALA A 396 -4.43 5.10 37.22
C ALA A 396 -3.16 5.09 38.09
N ALA A 397 -2.22 6.00 37.84
CA ALA A 397 -1.02 6.15 38.66
C ALA A 397 -1.35 6.53 40.12
N ALA A 398 -2.38 7.37 40.34
CA ALA A 398 -2.84 7.69 41.69
C ALA A 398 -3.45 6.45 42.39
N LEU A 399 -4.26 5.65 41.70
CA LEU A 399 -4.76 4.37 42.24
C LEU A 399 -3.61 3.42 42.62
N LEU A 400 -2.58 3.32 41.77
CA LEU A 400 -1.39 2.50 42.06
C LEU A 400 -0.59 3.04 43.25
N ARG A 401 -0.45 4.36 43.39
CA ARG A 401 0.22 5.00 44.54
C ARG A 401 -0.57 4.86 45.83
N GLN A 402 -1.89 4.78 45.77
CA GLN A 402 -2.71 4.44 46.94
C GLN A 402 -2.50 2.97 47.35
N ALA A 403 -2.58 2.05 46.39
CA ALA A 403 -2.39 0.62 46.65
C ALA A 403 -0.96 0.28 47.09
N HIS A 404 0.03 1.02 46.57
CA HIS A 404 1.45 0.83 46.82
C HIS A 404 2.17 2.15 47.16
N PRO A 405 2.01 2.68 48.38
CA PRO A 405 2.56 3.99 48.77
C PRO A 405 4.09 4.10 48.66
N ASP A 406 4.79 2.99 48.79
CA ASP A 406 6.26 2.93 48.75
C ASP A 406 6.82 2.73 47.33
N TRP A 407 5.99 2.65 46.29
CA TRP A 407 6.49 2.45 44.93
C TRP A 407 7.04 3.74 44.34
N PRO A 408 8.33 3.80 43.98
CA PRO A 408 8.87 4.96 43.29
C PRO A 408 8.31 5.04 41.85
N PRO A 409 8.39 6.22 41.19
CA PRO A 409 7.75 6.44 39.89
C PRO A 409 8.11 5.44 38.80
N GLU A 410 9.36 5.01 38.73
CA GLU A 410 9.85 4.02 37.78
C GLU A 410 9.14 2.66 37.93
N LYS A 411 8.76 2.29 39.16
CA LYS A 411 8.04 1.05 39.44
C LYS A 411 6.56 1.17 39.07
N VAL A 412 5.96 2.35 39.29
CA VAL A 412 4.59 2.64 38.82
C VAL A 412 4.54 2.60 37.28
N LYS A 413 5.50 3.25 36.61
CA LYS A 413 5.65 3.19 35.15
C LYS A 413 5.81 1.74 34.69
N ALA A 414 6.76 0.98 35.25
CA ALA A 414 6.98 -0.41 34.87
C ALA A 414 5.75 -1.31 35.09
N ALA A 415 4.98 -1.10 36.16
CA ALA A 415 3.75 -1.84 36.42
C ALA A 415 2.70 -1.57 35.34
N LEU A 416 2.51 -0.30 34.97
CA LEU A 416 1.58 0.08 33.90
C LEU A 416 1.99 -0.47 32.54
N LEU A 417 3.29 -0.41 32.20
CA LEU A 417 3.78 -0.81 30.87
C LEU A 417 3.84 -2.33 30.67
N THR A 418 4.22 -3.09 31.69
CA THR A 418 4.41 -4.55 31.54
C THR A 418 3.12 -5.36 31.69
N ARG A 419 2.02 -4.73 32.10
CA ARG A 419 0.71 -5.34 32.37
C ARG A 419 -0.38 -4.91 31.39
N THR A 420 0.00 -4.22 30.32
CA THR A 420 -0.91 -3.78 29.25
C THR A 420 -1.58 -4.96 28.53
N VAL A 421 -2.70 -4.65 27.89
CA VAL A 421 -3.27 -5.49 26.84
C VAL A 421 -2.50 -5.21 25.54
N GLN A 422 -1.79 -6.22 25.04
CA GLN A 422 -0.95 -6.09 23.84
C GLN A 422 -1.80 -5.89 22.57
N LYS A 423 -1.38 -4.94 21.73
CA LYS A 423 -1.97 -4.63 20.42
C LYS A 423 -0.83 -4.30 19.44
N GLY A 424 -1.04 -4.57 18.14
CA GLY A 424 -0.04 -4.26 17.10
C GLY A 424 1.19 -5.18 17.07
N GLY A 425 1.05 -6.44 17.52
CA GLY A 425 2.13 -7.44 17.40
C GLY A 425 3.27 -7.33 18.43
N GLY A 426 3.14 -6.48 19.44
CA GLY A 426 4.15 -6.27 20.49
C GLY A 426 4.41 -4.79 20.74
N ILE A 427 5.54 -4.46 21.36
CA ILE A 427 5.95 -3.06 21.59
C ILE A 427 6.17 -2.37 20.24
N ASN A 428 5.50 -1.25 20.00
CA ASN A 428 5.56 -0.54 18.73
C ASN A 428 5.35 0.98 18.91
N ASN A 429 5.52 1.75 17.83
CA ASN A 429 5.40 3.21 17.84
C ASN A 429 3.96 3.75 17.78
N ASP A 430 2.95 2.87 17.69
CA ASP A 430 1.54 3.26 17.68
C ASP A 430 0.92 3.12 19.07
N TYR A 431 1.02 1.92 19.64
CA TYR A 431 0.42 1.52 20.91
C TYR A 431 1.40 1.57 22.09
N GLY A 432 2.68 1.83 21.84
CA GLY A 432 3.71 1.67 22.86
C GLY A 432 3.77 0.24 23.34
N TYR A 433 3.69 0.06 24.66
CA TYR A 433 3.57 -1.24 25.29
C TYR A 433 2.15 -1.83 25.20
N GLY A 434 1.14 -1.09 24.74
CA GLY A 434 -0.24 -1.57 24.58
C GLY A 434 -1.28 -0.70 25.28
N ILE A 435 -2.49 -1.24 25.44
CA ILE A 435 -3.60 -0.56 26.11
C ILE A 435 -3.47 -0.75 27.61
N ALA A 436 -3.67 0.33 28.37
CA ALA A 436 -3.60 0.27 29.82
C ALA A 436 -4.60 -0.72 30.43
N ASN A 437 -4.13 -1.45 31.44
CA ASN A 437 -4.96 -2.31 32.27
C ASN A 437 -4.57 -2.06 33.73
N VAL A 438 -5.35 -1.21 34.39
CA VAL A 438 -5.04 -0.73 35.74
C VAL A 438 -5.20 -1.84 36.77
N PHE A 439 -6.20 -2.70 36.58
CA PHE A 439 -6.43 -3.88 37.43
C PHE A 439 -5.21 -4.82 37.45
N GLU A 440 -4.64 -5.14 36.28
CA GLU A 440 -3.44 -5.99 36.20
C GLU A 440 -2.18 -5.26 36.72
N ALA A 441 -2.09 -3.94 36.53
CA ALA A 441 -0.97 -3.14 37.02
C ALA A 441 -0.84 -3.14 38.56
N LEU A 442 -1.95 -3.34 39.30
CA LEU A 442 -1.92 -3.47 40.76
C LEU A 442 -1.04 -4.62 41.25
N GLN A 443 -0.84 -5.66 40.43
CA GLN A 443 0.00 -6.81 40.78
C GLN A 443 1.51 -6.49 40.70
N GLY A 444 1.87 -5.31 40.21
CA GLY A 444 3.24 -4.87 39.99
C GLY A 444 3.84 -5.33 38.66
N PRO A 445 5.07 -4.87 38.37
CA PRO A 445 5.71 -5.13 37.08
C PRO A 445 5.86 -6.63 36.81
N LYS A 446 5.64 -7.07 35.57
CA LYS A 446 5.96 -8.46 35.16
C LYS A 446 7.49 -8.64 35.13
N PRO A 447 8.01 -9.79 35.60
CA PRO A 447 9.41 -10.13 35.41
C PRO A 447 9.80 -10.15 33.92
N THR A 448 10.88 -9.48 33.56
CA THR A 448 11.39 -9.43 32.18
C THR A 448 12.78 -10.03 32.07
N LEU A 449 13.12 -10.55 30.90
CA LEU A 449 14.41 -11.17 30.60
C LEU A 449 15.03 -10.51 29.35
N THR A 450 16.34 -10.32 29.37
CA THR A 450 17.16 -9.84 28.26
C THR A 450 18.38 -10.74 28.10
N ILE A 451 18.79 -11.00 26.86
CA ILE A 451 19.98 -11.82 26.56
C ILE A 451 20.95 -10.96 25.76
N ASN A 452 22.17 -10.81 26.27
CA ASN A 452 23.24 -10.12 25.56
C ASN A 452 24.32 -11.12 25.14
N THR A 453 24.86 -10.92 23.93
CA THR A 453 25.99 -11.72 23.42
C THR A 453 27.30 -10.97 23.60
N TRP A 454 28.38 -11.72 23.75
CA TRP A 454 29.74 -11.15 23.71
C TRP A 454 30.22 -11.10 22.25
N LYS A 455 30.53 -9.90 21.76
CA LYS A 455 31.27 -9.67 20.51
C LYS A 455 32.73 -9.39 20.85
N PHE A 456 33.67 -10.21 20.40
CA PHE A 456 35.09 -9.92 20.61
C PHE A 456 35.62 -9.03 19.47
N ILE A 457 35.98 -7.78 19.78
CA ILE A 457 36.65 -6.88 18.84
C ILE A 457 38.13 -6.81 19.25
N ASN A 458 39.04 -7.28 18.39
CA ASN A 458 40.48 -7.32 18.67
C ASN A 458 40.85 -8.04 19.99
N GLY A 459 40.15 -9.13 20.30
CA GLY A 459 40.33 -9.88 21.55
C GLY A 459 39.68 -9.25 22.79
N VAL A 460 39.00 -8.11 22.65
CA VAL A 460 38.26 -7.44 23.74
C VAL A 460 36.77 -7.76 23.64
N PRO A 461 36.16 -8.33 24.69
CA PRO A 461 34.72 -8.54 24.72
C PRO A 461 33.95 -7.21 24.76
N THR A 462 33.04 -7.02 23.82
CA THR A 462 32.11 -5.89 23.68
C THR A 462 30.68 -6.40 23.64
N PHE A 463 29.73 -5.66 24.22
CA PHE A 463 28.33 -6.07 24.27
C PHE A 463 27.68 -5.96 22.88
N ALA A 464 27.01 -7.03 22.43
CA ALA A 464 26.17 -7.03 21.23
C ALA A 464 24.75 -7.55 21.56
N GLU A 465 23.80 -7.20 20.68
CA GLU A 465 22.37 -7.54 20.75
C GLU A 465 22.11 -9.06 20.87
N ALA A 466 20.84 -9.45 21.05
CA ALA A 466 20.35 -10.82 21.20
C ALA A 466 20.45 -11.67 19.91
N ARG A 467 21.57 -11.60 19.19
CA ARG A 467 21.84 -12.33 17.96
C ARG A 467 23.26 -12.89 17.99
N ALA A 468 23.43 -14.17 17.65
CA ALA A 468 24.75 -14.78 17.43
C ALA A 468 25.04 -14.99 15.95
N TYR A 469 26.28 -14.67 15.56
CA TYR A 469 26.88 -15.04 14.27
C TYR A 469 27.27 -16.52 14.29
N GLY A 470 27.27 -17.16 13.11
CA GLY A 470 27.37 -18.61 12.97
C GLY A 470 28.44 -19.25 13.85
N GLN A 471 28.03 -20.03 14.86
CA GLN A 471 28.92 -20.39 15.94
C GLN A 471 29.90 -21.51 15.59
N ARG A 472 31.19 -21.21 15.76
CA ARG A 472 32.29 -22.17 15.90
C ARG A 472 32.99 -22.08 17.27
N SER A 473 32.30 -21.58 18.31
CA SER A 473 32.81 -21.73 19.68
C SER A 473 32.22 -23.02 20.27
N PRO A 474 33.03 -23.92 20.84
CA PRO A 474 32.53 -25.13 21.50
C PRO A 474 31.55 -24.83 22.65
N GLU A 475 31.61 -23.62 23.22
CA GLU A 475 30.80 -23.15 24.35
C GLU A 475 30.62 -21.62 24.30
N PRO A 476 29.65 -21.09 23.55
CA PRO A 476 29.29 -19.67 23.59
C PRO A 476 28.67 -19.28 24.95
N TYR A 477 29.24 -18.28 25.60
CA TYR A 477 28.66 -17.67 26.79
C TYR A 477 27.71 -16.53 26.39
N VAL A 478 26.50 -16.52 26.93
CA VAL A 478 25.56 -15.38 26.84
C VAL A 478 25.32 -14.80 28.23
N LEU A 479 25.19 -13.48 28.33
CA LEU A 479 24.79 -12.82 29.57
C LEU A 479 23.27 -12.73 29.61
N VAL A 480 22.64 -13.47 30.52
CA VAL A 480 21.20 -13.41 30.77
C VAL A 480 20.95 -12.42 31.91
N ARG A 481 20.16 -11.37 31.66
CA ARG A 481 19.74 -10.38 32.66
C ARG A 481 18.24 -10.46 32.89
N GLY A 482 17.82 -10.51 34.14
CA GLY A 482 16.41 -10.43 34.52
C GLY A 482 16.14 -9.20 35.37
N THR A 483 14.97 -8.58 35.19
CA THR A 483 14.50 -7.46 36.03
C THR A 483 13.11 -7.72 36.57
N TRP A 484 12.76 -7.10 37.70
CA TRP A 484 11.49 -7.23 38.41
C TRP A 484 11.21 -8.61 39.02
N PHE A 485 12.24 -9.37 39.37
CA PHE A 485 12.09 -10.65 40.09
C PHE A 485 11.99 -10.44 41.61
N THR A 486 11.43 -11.42 42.33
CA THR A 486 11.42 -11.35 43.80
C THR A 486 12.87 -11.48 44.32
N PRO A 487 13.35 -10.59 45.22
CA PRO A 487 14.68 -10.72 45.81
C PRO A 487 14.89 -12.08 46.46
N ASN A 488 16.12 -12.59 46.44
CA ASN A 488 16.51 -13.89 47.02
C ASN A 488 15.77 -15.12 46.46
N SER A 489 15.16 -15.00 45.27
CA SER A 489 14.54 -16.16 44.60
C SER A 489 15.59 -17.12 44.08
N LEU A 490 15.36 -18.43 44.25
CA LEU A 490 16.07 -19.45 43.48
C LEU A 490 15.37 -19.63 42.12
N LEU A 491 16.09 -19.37 41.04
CA LEU A 491 15.60 -19.45 39.66
C LEU A 491 16.44 -20.45 38.85
N THR A 492 15.78 -21.12 37.91
CA THR A 492 16.34 -22.06 36.94
C THR A 492 16.23 -21.46 35.54
N LEU A 493 17.33 -21.48 34.78
CA LEU A 493 17.34 -21.04 33.38
C LEU A 493 17.32 -22.24 32.44
N LYS A 494 16.46 -22.18 31.41
CA LYS A 494 16.34 -23.20 30.38
C LYS A 494 16.53 -22.60 28.97
N TRP A 495 17.23 -23.31 28.09
CA TRP A 495 17.35 -23.06 26.65
C TRP A 495 16.55 -24.10 25.89
N ASP A 496 15.52 -23.70 25.14
CA ASP A 496 14.59 -24.61 24.47
C ASP A 496 14.14 -25.78 25.37
N ASN A 497 13.74 -25.42 26.59
CA ASN A 497 13.35 -26.35 27.68
C ASN A 497 14.47 -27.22 28.27
N THR A 498 15.70 -27.12 27.78
CA THR A 498 16.88 -27.77 28.36
C THR A 498 17.45 -26.91 29.48
N THR A 499 17.55 -27.43 30.70
CA THR A 499 18.15 -26.68 31.82
C THR A 499 19.62 -26.37 31.54
N ILE A 500 19.94 -25.09 31.40
CA ILE A 500 21.29 -24.57 31.17
C ILE A 500 21.93 -24.02 32.46
N LEU A 501 21.11 -23.73 33.47
CA LEU A 501 21.57 -23.41 34.82
C LEU A 501 20.52 -23.88 35.84
N ALA A 502 20.85 -24.93 36.59
CA ALA A 502 20.01 -25.44 37.67
C ALA A 502 20.36 -24.69 38.97
N GLU A 503 19.47 -23.79 39.39
CA GLU A 503 19.44 -23.15 40.72
C GLU A 503 20.76 -22.51 41.19
N ASN A 504 20.95 -21.20 40.91
CA ASN A 504 21.97 -20.33 41.56
C ASN A 504 21.85 -18.84 41.18
N VAL A 505 20.78 -18.44 40.47
CA VAL A 505 20.57 -17.04 40.09
C VAL A 505 19.98 -16.29 41.27
N GLN A 506 20.84 -15.71 42.10
CA GLN A 506 20.42 -14.82 43.19
C GLN A 506 19.95 -13.49 42.61
N VAL A 507 18.70 -13.14 42.90
CA VAL A 507 18.13 -11.84 42.58
C VAL A 507 18.54 -10.87 43.67
N ASP A 508 19.18 -9.77 43.28
CA ASP A 508 19.62 -8.72 44.20
C ASP A 508 18.43 -7.96 44.82
N GLU A 509 18.75 -7.07 45.76
CA GLU A 509 17.78 -6.21 46.45
C GLU A 509 17.03 -5.27 45.49
N ASN A 510 17.64 -4.94 44.34
CA ASN A 510 17.06 -4.12 43.28
C ASN A 510 16.16 -4.94 42.34
N ARG A 511 15.89 -6.22 42.63
CA ARG A 511 15.04 -7.13 41.84
C ARG A 511 15.65 -7.49 40.48
N VAL A 512 16.98 -7.41 40.38
CA VAL A 512 17.74 -7.67 39.16
C VAL A 512 18.66 -8.88 39.37
N PHE A 513 18.92 -9.62 38.30
CA PHE A 513 20.03 -10.56 38.25
C PHE A 513 20.76 -10.47 36.91
N ALA A 514 22.02 -10.87 36.90
CA ALA A 514 22.83 -10.99 35.69
C ALA A 514 23.73 -12.23 35.83
N VAL A 515 23.61 -13.18 34.90
CA VAL A 515 24.37 -14.44 34.94
C VAL A 515 24.87 -14.83 33.57
N ASN A 516 26.13 -15.24 33.49
CA ASN A 516 26.70 -15.82 32.27
C ASN A 516 26.28 -17.28 32.18
N VAL A 517 25.73 -17.67 31.03
CA VAL A 517 25.26 -19.04 30.78
C VAL A 517 25.86 -19.56 29.48
N THR A 518 26.36 -20.79 29.51
CA THR A 518 26.77 -21.49 28.30
C THR A 518 25.53 -22.02 27.58
N ILE A 519 25.37 -21.67 26.31
CA ILE A 519 24.25 -22.19 25.50
C ILE A 519 24.70 -23.40 24.68
N PRO A 520 23.86 -24.43 24.52
CA PRO A 520 24.20 -25.61 23.73
C PRO A 520 24.36 -25.25 22.25
N ARG A 521 25.20 -26.01 21.54
CA ARG A 521 25.31 -25.91 20.08
C ARG A 521 23.94 -26.17 19.46
N SER A 522 23.39 -25.15 18.81
CA SER A 522 22.00 -25.13 18.37
C SER A 522 21.90 -24.90 16.86
N THR A 523 20.81 -25.36 16.26
CA THR A 523 20.50 -25.18 14.84
C THR A 523 20.17 -23.72 14.53
N TRP A 524 20.27 -23.28 13.27
CA TRP A 524 19.87 -21.92 12.89
C TRP A 524 18.37 -21.65 13.16
N GLY A 525 18.05 -20.47 13.68
CA GLY A 525 16.67 -20.03 13.88
C GLY A 525 16.38 -19.42 15.25
N ILE A 526 15.11 -19.48 15.63
CA ILE A 526 14.57 -18.90 16.86
C ILE A 526 14.70 -19.92 18.00
N HIS A 527 15.27 -19.48 19.11
CA HIS A 527 15.43 -20.23 20.35
C HIS A 527 14.81 -19.46 21.51
N TYR A 528 14.46 -20.17 22.58
CA TYR A 528 13.83 -19.59 23.75
C TYR A 528 14.70 -19.78 24.98
N VAL A 529 15.02 -18.68 25.66
CA VAL A 529 15.58 -18.73 27.01
C VAL A 529 14.46 -18.42 27.99
N SER A 530 14.18 -19.37 28.88
CA SER A 530 13.10 -19.25 29.86
C SER A 530 13.63 -19.30 31.29
N VAL A 531 12.96 -18.57 32.18
CA VAL A 531 13.20 -18.56 33.61
C VAL A 531 12.07 -19.29 34.31
N TRP A 532 12.44 -20.19 35.21
CA TRP A 532 11.54 -21.01 36.00
C TRP A 532 11.86 -20.83 37.48
N ARG A 533 10.85 -20.94 38.34
CA ARG A 533 11.03 -21.14 39.78
C ARG A 533 10.43 -22.49 40.09
N SER A 534 11.28 -23.43 40.52
CA SER A 534 10.94 -24.86 40.56
C SER A 534 10.34 -25.32 39.22
N GLU A 535 9.12 -25.88 39.22
CA GLU A 535 8.41 -26.33 38.02
C GLU A 535 7.49 -25.26 37.40
N ASN A 536 7.45 -24.05 37.98
CA ASN A 536 6.57 -22.98 37.49
C ASN A 536 7.32 -22.06 36.52
N PHE A 537 6.78 -21.94 35.31
CA PHE A 537 7.24 -20.98 34.30
C PHE A 537 7.03 -19.55 34.81
N ILE A 538 8.06 -18.69 34.66
CA ILE A 538 7.96 -17.26 34.99
C ILE A 538 7.90 -16.41 33.73
N THR A 539 8.91 -16.50 32.86
CA THR A 539 9.05 -15.65 31.68
C THR A 539 10.02 -16.26 30.67
N GLN A 540 10.00 -15.79 29.42
CA GLN A 540 10.94 -16.19 28.38
C GLN A 540 11.37 -15.03 27.50
N HIS A 541 12.53 -15.15 26.87
CA HIS A 541 13.03 -14.25 25.84
C HIS A 541 13.39 -15.05 24.58
N VAL A 542 13.21 -14.43 23.43
CA VAL A 542 13.58 -15.00 22.13
C VAL A 542 15.03 -14.67 21.82
N TYR A 543 15.76 -15.66 21.34
CA TYR A 543 17.12 -15.53 20.87
C TYR A 543 17.23 -16.05 19.43
N GLU A 544 17.86 -15.29 18.54
CA GLU A 544 17.96 -15.68 17.13
C GLU A 544 19.41 -16.02 16.75
N ILE A 545 19.59 -17.21 16.17
CA ILE A 545 20.84 -17.61 15.52
C ILE A 545 20.68 -17.44 14.01
N LEU A 546 21.41 -16.48 13.43
CA LEU A 546 21.24 -16.07 12.03
C LEU A 546 21.74 -17.12 11.05
N ARG A 547 21.00 -17.32 9.95
CA ARG A 547 21.42 -18.20 8.85
C ARG A 547 22.52 -17.53 8.01
N PRO A 548 23.59 -18.25 7.63
CA PRO A 548 24.57 -17.74 6.69
C PRO A 548 23.94 -17.37 5.34
N THR A 549 24.38 -16.27 4.74
CA THR A 549 23.90 -15.82 3.43
C THR A 549 25.01 -15.81 2.39
N LEU A 550 24.64 -15.98 1.12
CA LEU A 550 25.55 -15.84 -0.01
C LEU A 550 24.93 -14.94 -1.07
N ALA A 551 25.60 -13.82 -1.32
CA ALA A 551 25.27 -12.86 -2.34
C ALA A 551 26.41 -12.75 -3.36
N PHE A 552 26.04 -12.46 -4.61
CA PHE A 552 26.98 -12.04 -5.64
C PHE A 552 26.76 -10.55 -5.87
N SER A 553 27.82 -9.79 -6.15
CA SER A 553 27.71 -8.33 -6.28
C SER A 553 26.73 -7.95 -7.41
N ALA A 554 25.69 -7.18 -7.08
CA ALA A 554 24.72 -6.67 -8.05
C ALA A 554 25.24 -5.45 -8.82
N SER A 555 26.28 -4.77 -8.31
CA SER A 555 26.89 -3.57 -8.91
C SER A 555 27.63 -3.83 -10.22
N GLU A 556 27.87 -5.09 -10.58
CA GLU A 556 28.50 -5.48 -11.85
C GLU A 556 27.53 -6.21 -12.81
N LEU A 557 26.26 -6.39 -12.45
CA LEU A 557 25.23 -6.82 -13.41
C LEU A 557 24.85 -5.71 -14.41
N PHE A 558 25.28 -4.45 -14.17
CA PHE A 558 24.95 -3.30 -15.01
C PHE A 558 26.13 -2.40 -15.43
N GLN A 559 27.39 -2.81 -15.24
CA GLN A 559 28.54 -2.11 -15.85
C GLN A 559 29.29 -3.02 -16.83
N THR A 560 28.94 -2.82 -18.10
CA THR A 560 29.77 -2.99 -19.32
C THR A 560 30.91 -4.02 -19.26
N THR A 561 30.60 -5.21 -19.78
CA THR A 561 31.51 -6.24 -20.31
C THR A 561 32.06 -7.27 -19.33
N ILE A 562 31.20 -8.11 -18.74
CA ILE A 562 31.56 -9.53 -18.48
C ILE A 562 30.38 -10.42 -18.87
N ASP A 563 30.67 -11.34 -19.78
CA ASP A 563 29.81 -12.20 -20.57
C ASP A 563 29.24 -13.34 -19.70
N PHE A 564 28.09 -13.11 -19.04
CA PHE A 564 27.36 -14.18 -18.36
C PHE A 564 26.87 -15.21 -19.39
N GLY A 565 27.70 -16.24 -19.60
CA GLY A 565 27.47 -17.32 -20.57
C GLY A 565 28.71 -18.10 -20.99
N ARG A 566 29.92 -17.77 -20.49
CA ARG A 566 31.15 -18.51 -20.82
C ARG A 566 31.78 -19.18 -19.60
N PRO A 567 32.04 -20.50 -19.65
CA PRO A 567 33.01 -21.17 -18.77
C PRO A 567 34.33 -20.38 -18.67
N GLY A 568 34.91 -20.21 -17.47
CA GLY A 568 36.18 -19.49 -17.24
C GLY A 568 36.09 -18.05 -16.68
N VAL A 569 34.89 -17.52 -16.42
CA VAL A 569 34.68 -16.16 -15.89
C VAL A 569 34.83 -16.10 -14.37
N THR A 570 35.40 -15.01 -13.85
CA THR A 570 35.52 -14.74 -12.41
C THR A 570 34.36 -13.86 -11.91
N ILE A 571 33.66 -14.28 -10.85
CA ILE A 571 32.53 -13.58 -10.21
C ILE A 571 32.86 -13.20 -8.77
N TRP A 572 32.39 -12.05 -8.27
CA TRP A 572 32.58 -11.66 -6.88
C TRP A 572 31.48 -12.19 -5.98
N ALA A 573 31.86 -12.91 -4.93
CA ALA A 573 30.98 -13.45 -3.90
C ALA A 573 31.21 -12.75 -2.56
N ARG A 574 30.11 -12.47 -1.87
CA ARG A 574 30.08 -11.94 -0.51
C ARG A 574 29.15 -12.81 0.33
N GLY A 575 29.65 -13.31 1.45
CA GLY A 575 28.83 -13.97 2.45
C GLY A 575 28.77 -13.17 3.75
N GLU A 576 27.66 -13.31 4.47
CA GLU A 576 27.46 -12.71 5.79
C GLU A 576 27.10 -13.78 6.82
N TYR A 577 27.31 -13.44 8.11
CA TYR A 577 26.97 -14.25 9.28
C TYR A 577 27.81 -15.52 9.48
N TYR A 578 29.05 -15.50 9.01
CA TYR A 578 30.04 -16.56 9.22
C TYR A 578 30.86 -16.33 10.49
N ASP A 579 31.49 -17.37 11.03
CA ASP A 579 32.41 -17.27 12.16
C ASP A 579 33.57 -16.32 11.79
N PRO A 580 33.80 -15.21 12.53
CA PRO A 580 34.91 -14.29 12.30
C PRO A 580 36.32 -14.89 12.40
N ASN A 581 36.46 -16.09 12.98
CA ASN A 581 37.73 -16.82 13.09
C ASN A 581 37.78 -18.12 12.26
N GLY A 582 36.77 -18.35 11.43
CA GLY A 582 36.61 -19.57 10.63
C GLY A 582 37.11 -19.43 9.19
N SER A 583 37.29 -20.57 8.54
CA SER A 583 37.52 -20.66 7.09
C SER A 583 36.29 -21.20 6.38
N VAL A 584 36.04 -20.74 5.14
CA VAL A 584 34.98 -21.28 4.28
C VAL A 584 35.56 -21.87 2.99
N THR A 585 35.00 -23.02 2.59
CA THR A 585 35.30 -23.72 1.34
C THR A 585 34.21 -23.45 0.30
N VAL A 586 34.60 -23.20 -0.95
CA VAL A 586 33.68 -22.95 -2.08
C VAL A 586 33.71 -24.12 -3.07
N LYS A 587 32.53 -24.65 -3.43
CA LYS A 587 32.38 -25.77 -4.38
C LYS A 587 31.43 -25.41 -5.53
N TRP A 588 31.76 -25.86 -6.74
CA TRP A 588 30.95 -25.87 -7.98
C TRP A 588 30.44 -27.28 -8.23
N ASP A 589 29.12 -27.50 -8.21
CA ASP A 589 28.52 -28.83 -8.35
C ASP A 589 29.23 -29.88 -7.47
N ASN A 590 29.48 -29.51 -6.22
CA ASN A 590 30.23 -30.28 -5.22
C ASN A 590 31.73 -30.51 -5.49
N THR A 591 32.28 -29.94 -6.56
CA THR A 591 33.71 -29.93 -6.87
C THR A 591 34.36 -28.65 -6.34
N THR A 592 35.43 -28.77 -5.56
CA THR A 592 36.11 -27.59 -4.97
C THR A 592 36.83 -26.79 -6.06
N ILE A 593 36.55 -25.48 -6.16
CA ILE A 593 36.99 -24.62 -7.29
C ILE A 593 37.95 -23.49 -6.89
N LEU A 594 37.98 -23.08 -5.62
CA LEU A 594 38.92 -22.05 -5.17
C LEU A 594 39.88 -22.51 -4.10
N ALA A 595 41.11 -22.04 -4.30
CA ALA A 595 42.34 -22.35 -3.60
C ALA A 595 42.50 -21.45 -2.35
N ALA A 596 42.70 -22.10 -1.21
CA ALA A 596 42.81 -21.56 0.15
C ALA A 596 41.50 -20.98 0.75
N ASP A 597 41.21 -21.49 1.95
CA ASP A 597 40.27 -20.98 2.93
C ASP A 597 40.10 -19.46 2.88
N VAL A 598 38.87 -19.00 2.59
CA VAL A 598 38.57 -17.56 2.66
C VAL A 598 38.36 -17.19 4.12
N SER A 599 39.23 -16.34 4.67
CA SER A 599 39.06 -15.77 6.01
C SER A 599 37.93 -14.75 6.03
N THR A 600 37.09 -14.83 7.04
CA THR A 600 36.07 -13.82 7.35
C THR A 600 36.68 -12.65 8.10
N ASP A 601 36.08 -11.47 8.00
CA ASP A 601 36.43 -10.34 8.84
C ASP A 601 35.81 -10.44 10.24
N SER A 602 36.15 -9.50 11.12
CA SER A 602 35.61 -9.41 12.49
C SER A 602 34.08 -9.27 12.58
N SER A 603 33.41 -9.03 11.45
CA SER A 603 31.94 -8.92 11.34
C SER A 603 31.31 -10.17 10.72
N GLY A 604 32.08 -11.23 10.49
CA GLY A 604 31.58 -12.47 9.88
C GLY A 604 31.28 -12.33 8.39
N ILE A 605 31.90 -11.35 7.73
CA ILE A 605 31.75 -11.10 6.30
C ILE A 605 33.00 -11.59 5.59
N PHE A 606 32.85 -12.38 4.54
CA PHE A 606 33.93 -12.66 3.61
C PHE A 606 33.62 -12.06 2.24
N LYS A 607 34.68 -11.72 1.49
CA LYS A 607 34.60 -11.31 0.09
C LYS A 607 35.65 -12.11 -0.68
N THR A 608 35.24 -12.76 -1.76
CA THR A 608 36.15 -13.55 -2.60
C THR A 608 35.73 -13.50 -4.06
N SER A 609 36.67 -13.81 -4.95
CA SER A 609 36.46 -13.94 -6.39
C SER A 609 36.40 -15.41 -6.77
N ILE A 610 35.35 -15.86 -7.48
CA ILE A 610 35.11 -17.24 -7.88
C ILE A 610 35.22 -17.42 -9.39
N THR A 611 36.13 -18.27 -9.87
CA THR A 611 36.25 -18.57 -11.30
C THR A 611 35.44 -19.82 -11.67
N ILE A 612 34.51 -19.68 -12.63
CA ILE A 612 33.72 -20.78 -13.18
C ILE A 612 34.65 -21.71 -13.97
N PRO A 613 34.58 -23.05 -13.82
CA PRO A 613 35.38 -23.99 -14.61
C PRO A 613 35.23 -23.74 -16.11
N LEU A 614 36.33 -23.83 -16.87
CA LEU A 614 36.37 -23.62 -18.34
C LEU A 614 35.63 -24.70 -19.14
N ASP A 615 35.32 -25.82 -18.52
CA ASP A 615 34.64 -27.00 -19.08
C ASP A 615 33.18 -27.14 -18.61
N ALA A 616 32.65 -26.16 -17.86
CA ALA A 616 31.27 -26.19 -17.38
C ALA A 616 30.27 -26.26 -18.55
N SER A 617 29.35 -27.23 -18.51
CA SER A 617 28.32 -27.42 -19.54
C SER A 617 27.24 -26.33 -19.50
N ALA A 618 26.42 -26.20 -20.55
CA ALA A 618 25.21 -25.39 -20.46
C ALA A 618 24.18 -26.07 -19.56
N GLY A 619 23.53 -25.31 -18.67
CA GLY A 619 22.59 -25.86 -17.70
C GLY A 619 22.60 -25.14 -16.35
N ILE A 620 21.99 -25.80 -15.37
CA ILE A 620 21.91 -25.34 -13.98
C ILE A 620 23.12 -25.88 -13.22
N HIS A 621 23.84 -24.98 -12.57
CA HIS A 621 24.98 -25.30 -11.72
C HIS A 621 24.79 -24.71 -10.33
N TYR A 622 25.43 -25.30 -9.33
CA TYR A 622 25.36 -24.85 -7.95
C TYR A 622 26.73 -24.38 -7.48
N ILE A 623 26.79 -23.15 -6.96
CA ILE A 623 27.88 -22.76 -6.08
C ILE A 623 27.41 -22.99 -4.65
N SER A 624 28.10 -23.86 -3.93
CA SER A 624 27.87 -24.11 -2.52
C SER A 624 29.05 -23.65 -1.68
N ILE A 625 28.74 -23.17 -0.48
CA ILE A 625 29.73 -22.81 0.53
C ILE A 625 29.59 -23.76 1.69
N TRP A 626 30.74 -24.24 2.14
CA TRP A 626 30.89 -25.20 3.21
C TRP A 626 31.77 -24.62 4.30
N ASN A 627 31.43 -24.89 5.55
CA ASN A 627 32.31 -24.68 6.69
C ASN A 627 32.90 -26.03 7.05
N GLU A 628 34.13 -26.28 6.62
CA GLU A 628 34.78 -27.60 6.68
C GLU A 628 33.94 -28.71 6.02
N THR A 629 33.23 -29.51 6.83
CA THR A 629 32.39 -30.63 6.38
C THR A 629 30.89 -30.33 6.36
N GLU A 630 30.45 -29.18 6.88
CA GLU A 630 29.02 -28.82 7.00
C GLU A 630 28.58 -27.86 5.88
N PHE A 631 27.46 -28.19 5.22
CA PHE A 631 26.87 -27.36 4.17
C PHE A 631 26.28 -26.08 4.78
N ALA A 632 26.75 -24.92 4.34
CA ALA A 632 26.25 -23.64 4.84
C ALA A 632 25.10 -23.12 3.97
N THR A 633 25.35 -22.94 2.67
CA THR A 633 24.37 -22.40 1.72
C THR A 633 24.76 -22.70 0.29
N GLN A 634 23.82 -22.59 -0.65
CA GLN A 634 24.10 -22.66 -2.08
C GLN A 634 23.34 -21.62 -2.87
N LYS A 635 23.88 -21.25 -4.02
CA LYS A 635 23.23 -20.38 -4.99
C LYS A 635 23.33 -20.99 -6.38
N LEU A 636 22.22 -20.86 -7.09
CA LEU A 636 22.05 -21.41 -8.43
C LEU A 636 22.64 -20.45 -9.47
N ILE A 637 23.37 -21.00 -10.42
CA ILE A 637 23.92 -20.30 -11.58
C ILE A 637 23.43 -20.99 -12.86
N HIS A 638 22.84 -20.22 -13.77
CA HIS A 638 22.46 -20.70 -15.10
C HIS A 638 23.56 -20.35 -16.10
N ILE A 639 24.11 -21.38 -16.76
CA ILE A 639 24.95 -21.22 -17.94
C ILE A 639 24.04 -21.37 -19.17
N LEU A 640 23.72 -20.25 -19.83
CA LEU A 640 22.88 -20.21 -21.02
C LEU A 640 23.70 -20.52 -22.29
N LYS A 641 23.09 -21.26 -23.23
CA LYS A 641 23.62 -21.43 -24.59
C LYS A 641 23.08 -20.28 -25.46
N VAL A 642 23.95 -19.39 -25.92
CA VAL A 642 23.59 -18.28 -26.82
C VAL A 642 23.10 -18.81 -28.17
N THR A 643 22.00 -18.28 -28.70
CA THR A 643 21.50 -18.65 -30.05
C THR A 643 22.04 -17.67 -31.10
N PRO A 644 23.06 -18.03 -31.90
CA PRO A 644 23.54 -17.17 -32.97
C PRO A 644 22.50 -17.10 -34.11
N VAL A 645 22.23 -15.90 -34.60
CA VAL A 645 21.29 -15.66 -35.71
C VAL A 645 21.91 -14.71 -36.73
N SER A 646 21.72 -15.00 -38.02
CA SER A 646 22.16 -14.15 -39.14
C SER A 646 21.47 -14.59 -40.43
N GLY A 647 21.36 -13.71 -41.42
CA GLY A 647 20.90 -14.07 -42.76
C GLY A 647 19.44 -13.66 -43.03
N VAL A 648 18.71 -14.50 -43.75
CA VAL A 648 17.36 -14.20 -44.27
C VAL A 648 16.31 -15.07 -43.56
N ILE A 649 15.22 -14.45 -43.12
CA ILE A 649 13.98 -15.09 -42.67
C ILE A 649 13.03 -15.11 -43.85
N SER A 650 12.90 -16.27 -44.50
CA SER A 650 12.05 -16.49 -45.67
C SER A 650 10.68 -17.10 -45.34
N GLU A 651 10.44 -17.46 -44.07
CA GLU A 651 9.19 -18.06 -43.60
C GLU A 651 8.78 -17.47 -42.24
N ASN A 652 7.51 -17.66 -41.87
CA ASN A 652 6.99 -17.20 -40.58
C ASN A 652 7.79 -17.84 -39.42
N THR A 653 8.46 -16.99 -38.65
CA THR A 653 9.39 -17.40 -37.61
C THR A 653 8.98 -16.80 -36.27
N THR A 654 9.06 -17.59 -35.20
CA THR A 654 8.82 -17.13 -33.83
C THR A 654 10.09 -17.27 -33.00
N TRP A 655 10.51 -16.20 -32.33
CA TRP A 655 11.55 -16.20 -31.34
C TRP A 655 10.93 -16.31 -29.94
N THR A 656 11.34 -17.33 -29.20
CA THR A 656 10.77 -17.70 -27.91
C THR A 656 11.74 -17.41 -26.78
N LYS A 657 11.22 -17.26 -25.54
CA LYS A 657 12.04 -17.04 -24.34
C LYS A 657 13.12 -18.12 -24.13
N TYR A 658 12.86 -19.35 -24.58
CA TYR A 658 13.82 -20.46 -24.48
C TYR A 658 15.03 -20.34 -25.42
N GLY A 659 14.92 -19.57 -26.50
CA GLY A 659 16.04 -19.28 -27.42
C GLY A 659 16.85 -18.04 -27.02
N SER A 660 16.41 -17.31 -26.00
CA SER A 660 17.03 -16.07 -25.53
C SER A 660 18.33 -16.33 -24.73
N PRO A 661 19.40 -15.52 -24.91
CA PRO A 661 19.50 -14.37 -25.82
C PRO A 661 19.78 -14.79 -27.27
N TYR A 662 19.12 -14.13 -28.21
CA TYR A 662 19.41 -14.22 -29.65
C TYR A 662 20.55 -13.24 -29.99
N ASN A 663 21.68 -13.76 -30.44
CA ASN A 663 22.85 -12.94 -30.77
C ASN A 663 22.97 -12.77 -32.28
N LEU A 664 22.77 -11.55 -32.77
CA LEU A 664 22.96 -11.23 -34.17
C LEU A 664 24.45 -11.24 -34.50
N THR A 665 24.83 -12.16 -35.38
CA THR A 665 26.20 -12.29 -35.91
C THR A 665 26.37 -11.59 -37.27
N GLY A 666 25.28 -11.03 -37.81
CA GLY A 666 25.21 -10.23 -39.03
C GLY A 666 23.86 -9.54 -39.14
N HIS A 667 23.64 -8.74 -40.20
CA HIS A 667 22.31 -8.19 -40.48
C HIS A 667 21.30 -9.31 -40.71
N LEU A 668 20.10 -9.14 -40.17
CA LEU A 668 18.98 -10.08 -40.31
C LEU A 668 17.93 -9.46 -41.24
N ILE A 669 17.46 -10.21 -42.23
CA ILE A 669 16.51 -9.71 -43.24
C ILE A 669 15.21 -10.50 -43.12
N ILE A 670 14.09 -9.84 -42.83
CA ILE A 670 12.75 -10.42 -42.95
C ILE A 670 12.32 -10.24 -44.40
N ASP A 671 12.21 -11.35 -45.12
CA ASP A 671 11.97 -11.36 -46.56
C ASP A 671 10.50 -11.11 -46.92
N GLU A 672 10.24 -10.90 -48.21
CA GLU A 672 8.90 -10.64 -48.73
C GLU A 672 7.89 -11.71 -48.26
N PHE A 673 6.73 -11.26 -47.77
CA PHE A 673 5.65 -12.10 -47.22
C PHE A 673 5.97 -12.90 -45.95
N ALA A 674 7.21 -12.83 -45.42
CA ALA A 674 7.57 -13.47 -44.17
C ALA A 674 7.18 -12.62 -42.95
N SER A 675 7.05 -13.26 -41.79
CA SER A 675 6.87 -12.57 -40.52
C SER A 675 7.84 -13.06 -39.45
N LEU A 676 8.37 -12.13 -38.66
CA LEU A 676 9.10 -12.43 -37.43
C LEU A 676 8.23 -12.01 -36.24
N THR A 677 7.88 -12.96 -35.40
CA THR A 677 7.21 -12.74 -34.12
C THR A 677 8.19 -12.95 -32.98
N ILE A 678 8.28 -12.00 -32.05
CA ILE A 678 9.19 -12.07 -30.90
C ILE A 678 8.33 -12.10 -29.63
N GLU A 679 8.46 -13.16 -28.85
CA GLU A 679 7.68 -13.37 -27.62
C GLU A 679 8.16 -12.48 -26.45
N PRO A 680 7.29 -12.22 -25.45
CA PRO A 680 7.68 -11.53 -24.22
C PRO A 680 8.91 -12.14 -23.53
N GLY A 681 9.76 -11.28 -22.96
CA GLY A 681 10.96 -11.68 -22.22
C GLY A 681 12.15 -12.12 -23.07
N VAL A 682 12.08 -12.00 -24.40
CA VAL A 682 13.21 -12.28 -25.29
C VAL A 682 14.23 -11.14 -25.28
N GLU A 683 15.51 -11.50 -25.19
CA GLU A 683 16.66 -10.59 -25.32
C GLU A 683 17.35 -10.81 -26.67
N ILE A 684 17.69 -9.71 -27.34
CA ILE A 684 18.37 -9.66 -28.63
C ILE A 684 19.63 -8.82 -28.45
N LYS A 685 20.79 -9.43 -28.70
CA LYS A 685 22.09 -8.77 -28.64
C LYS A 685 22.63 -8.60 -30.04
N ALA A 686 23.00 -7.39 -30.41
CA ALA A 686 23.70 -7.13 -31.65
C ALA A 686 24.70 -5.99 -31.45
N ASN A 687 25.97 -6.20 -31.75
CA ASN A 687 26.97 -5.14 -31.66
C ASN A 687 26.91 -4.22 -32.90
N GLY A 688 25.76 -3.57 -33.16
CA GLY A 688 25.55 -2.67 -34.29
C GLY A 688 24.91 -3.30 -35.53
N TYR A 689 24.59 -4.60 -35.52
CA TYR A 689 23.78 -5.21 -36.58
C TYR A 689 22.31 -4.80 -36.49
N ARG A 690 21.57 -4.98 -37.58
CA ARG A 690 20.20 -4.46 -37.74
C ARG A 690 19.25 -5.56 -38.21
N ILE A 691 17.97 -5.38 -37.87
CA ILE A 691 16.86 -6.16 -38.43
C ILE A 691 16.24 -5.34 -39.56
N TRP A 692 16.31 -5.88 -40.79
CA TRP A 692 15.75 -5.29 -42.00
C TRP A 692 14.39 -5.89 -42.31
N VAL A 693 13.42 -5.05 -42.64
CA VAL A 693 12.06 -5.45 -43.03
C VAL A 693 11.82 -5.08 -44.49
N ASN A 694 11.55 -6.07 -45.36
CA ASN A 694 11.23 -5.89 -46.78
C ASN A 694 9.74 -5.53 -47.02
N SER A 695 9.37 -5.25 -48.27
CA SER A 695 7.97 -5.16 -48.71
C SER A 695 7.16 -6.40 -48.30
N ASN A 696 5.87 -6.20 -47.99
CA ASN A 696 4.91 -7.22 -47.57
C ASN A 696 5.30 -8.01 -46.30
N ALA A 697 6.44 -7.70 -45.67
CA ALA A 697 6.96 -8.37 -44.50
C ALA A 697 6.40 -7.78 -43.20
N LYS A 698 6.42 -8.58 -42.13
CA LYS A 698 5.91 -8.17 -40.81
C LYS A 698 6.91 -8.41 -39.69
N LEU A 699 7.13 -7.41 -38.85
CA LEU A 699 7.84 -7.57 -37.57
C LEU A 699 6.85 -7.31 -36.42
N ASN A 700 6.64 -8.32 -35.59
CA ASN A 700 5.77 -8.25 -34.41
C ASN A 700 6.59 -8.49 -33.14
N ALA A 701 7.03 -7.41 -32.49
CA ALA A 701 7.71 -7.46 -31.21
C ALA A 701 6.79 -6.88 -30.12
N THR A 702 6.07 -7.76 -29.42
CA THR A 702 5.09 -7.38 -28.42
C THR A 702 5.43 -8.04 -27.09
N GLY A 703 6.13 -7.31 -26.23
CA GLY A 703 6.41 -7.72 -24.86
C GLY A 703 5.25 -7.46 -23.90
N THR A 704 5.48 -7.68 -22.61
CA THR A 704 4.58 -7.26 -21.52
C THR A 704 5.33 -6.35 -20.56
N PRO A 705 4.64 -5.57 -19.70
CA PRO A 705 5.32 -4.78 -18.67
C PRO A 705 6.20 -5.63 -17.74
N SER A 706 5.80 -6.86 -17.40
CA SER A 706 6.58 -7.78 -16.56
C SER A 706 7.69 -8.52 -17.33
N GLU A 707 7.54 -8.68 -18.64
CA GLU A 707 8.49 -9.39 -19.50
C GLU A 707 8.73 -8.59 -20.79
N PRO A 708 9.48 -7.47 -20.71
CA PRO A 708 9.76 -6.67 -21.89
C PRO A 708 10.69 -7.41 -22.86
N ILE A 709 10.58 -7.09 -24.14
CA ILE A 709 11.54 -7.53 -25.16
C ILE A 709 12.72 -6.56 -25.15
N ILE A 710 13.95 -7.07 -25.08
CA ILE A 710 15.16 -6.26 -24.95
C ILE A 710 15.94 -6.29 -26.27
N PHE A 711 16.11 -5.13 -26.90
CA PHE A 711 16.97 -4.90 -28.06
C PHE A 711 18.24 -4.18 -27.59
N ASN A 712 19.37 -4.87 -27.52
CA ASN A 712 20.64 -4.33 -27.04
C ASN A 712 21.66 -4.23 -28.17
N GLY A 713 22.02 -3.00 -28.52
CA GLY A 713 22.96 -2.64 -29.59
C GLY A 713 22.40 -2.83 -31.02
N THR A 714 21.14 -3.24 -31.15
CA THR A 714 20.47 -3.47 -32.44
C THR A 714 19.45 -2.39 -32.75
N GLY A 715 19.37 -2.02 -34.03
CA GLY A 715 18.30 -1.15 -34.57
C GLY A 715 17.35 -1.92 -35.48
N ILE A 716 16.13 -1.41 -35.62
CA ILE A 716 15.17 -1.89 -36.62
C ILE A 716 15.16 -0.90 -37.79
N GLN A 717 15.23 -1.43 -39.01
CA GLN A 717 15.30 -0.60 -40.21
C GLN A 717 14.41 -1.13 -41.33
N LEU A 718 13.68 -0.23 -42.01
CA LEU A 718 13.03 -0.55 -43.28
C LEU A 718 14.08 -0.65 -44.39
N ARG A 719 13.96 -1.62 -45.29
CA ARG A 719 14.86 -1.71 -46.45
C ARG A 719 14.38 -0.79 -47.59
N ASP A 720 15.30 -0.42 -48.48
CA ASP A 720 15.21 0.64 -49.51
C ASP A 720 13.89 0.76 -50.30
N VAL A 721 13.05 -0.27 -50.42
CA VAL A 721 11.69 -0.17 -50.95
C VAL A 721 10.77 -0.99 -50.04
N ALA A 722 9.71 -0.38 -49.49
CA ALA A 722 8.79 -1.05 -48.58
C ALA A 722 7.33 -0.72 -48.95
N GLU A 723 6.64 -1.70 -49.53
CA GLU A 723 5.20 -1.64 -49.81
C GLU A 723 4.46 -2.60 -48.86
N ASN A 724 3.37 -2.15 -48.23
CA ASN A 724 2.54 -2.92 -47.28
C ASN A 724 3.31 -3.55 -46.10
N ALA A 725 4.47 -3.01 -45.73
CA ALA A 725 5.25 -3.50 -44.58
C ALA A 725 4.59 -3.05 -43.25
N SER A 726 4.63 -3.91 -42.23
CA SER A 726 4.12 -3.58 -40.89
C SER A 726 5.13 -3.88 -39.80
N ILE A 727 5.36 -2.90 -38.91
CA ILE A 727 6.26 -3.04 -37.76
C ILE A 727 5.51 -2.67 -36.49
N THR A 728 5.48 -3.59 -35.54
CA THR A 728 4.92 -3.37 -34.20
C THR A 728 6.01 -3.56 -33.16
N ILE A 729 6.26 -2.52 -32.35
CA ILE A 729 7.18 -2.51 -31.22
C ILE A 729 6.37 -2.09 -29.99
N LYS A 730 6.10 -3.02 -29.08
CA LYS A 730 5.26 -2.76 -27.90
C LYS A 730 5.88 -3.34 -26.64
N ASN A 731 5.94 -2.54 -25.56
CA ASN A 731 6.57 -2.93 -24.29
C ASN A 731 8.02 -3.44 -24.47
N CYS A 732 8.80 -2.71 -25.26
CA CYS A 732 10.19 -3.07 -25.58
C CYS A 732 11.20 -2.12 -24.91
N ILE A 733 12.42 -2.60 -24.67
CA ILE A 733 13.55 -1.79 -24.20
C ILE A 733 14.63 -1.82 -25.29
N ILE A 734 14.94 -0.67 -25.89
CA ILE A 734 15.93 -0.49 -26.94
C ILE A 734 17.10 0.30 -26.38
N THR A 735 18.30 -0.29 -26.35
CA THR A 735 19.49 0.33 -25.76
C THR A 735 20.72 0.21 -26.63
N LYS A 736 21.64 1.20 -26.54
CA LYS A 736 22.95 1.21 -27.22
C LYS A 736 22.91 1.10 -28.75
N ALA A 737 21.76 1.36 -29.36
CA ALA A 737 21.60 1.31 -30.80
C ALA A 737 21.97 2.66 -31.42
N GLN A 738 22.67 2.65 -32.56
CA GLN A 738 22.89 3.88 -33.33
C GLN A 738 21.55 4.50 -33.76
N TYR A 739 20.59 3.64 -34.12
CA TYR A 739 19.21 3.99 -34.41
C TYR A 739 18.29 2.98 -33.73
N GLY A 740 17.28 3.44 -32.98
CA GLY A 740 16.26 2.52 -32.46
C GLY A 740 15.34 2.02 -33.57
N PHE A 741 14.75 2.97 -34.29
CA PHE A 741 14.04 2.76 -35.54
C PHE A 741 14.56 3.72 -36.62
N TYR A 742 14.83 3.21 -37.83
CA TYR A 742 15.34 4.00 -38.95
C TYR A 742 14.66 3.66 -40.29
N ALA A 743 14.14 4.67 -40.99
CA ALA A 743 13.82 4.58 -42.41
C ALA A 743 14.95 5.22 -43.25
N PRO A 744 15.45 4.57 -44.31
CA PRO A 744 16.62 5.00 -45.07
C PRO A 744 16.39 6.30 -45.84
N SER A 745 17.45 7.10 -45.96
CA SER A 745 17.48 8.40 -46.66
C SER A 745 17.80 8.30 -48.16
N THR A 746 17.88 7.10 -48.73
CA THR A 746 18.02 6.83 -50.17
C THR A 746 16.65 6.96 -50.86
N PRO A 747 16.54 7.02 -52.20
CA PRO A 747 15.23 7.06 -52.86
C PRO A 747 14.40 5.80 -52.52
N CYS A 748 13.57 5.87 -51.47
CA CYS A 748 12.79 4.76 -50.94
C CYS A 748 11.27 4.90 -51.08
N ARG A 749 10.63 4.10 -51.95
CA ARG A 749 9.17 4.15 -52.13
C ARG A 749 8.47 3.47 -50.94
N LEU A 750 7.65 4.23 -50.20
CA LEU A 750 6.88 3.75 -49.05
C LEU A 750 5.38 3.80 -49.37
N VAL A 751 4.72 2.65 -49.53
CA VAL A 751 3.28 2.59 -49.84
C VAL A 751 2.57 1.73 -48.80
N ASN A 752 1.56 2.27 -48.13
CA ASN A 752 0.76 1.60 -47.10
C ASN A 752 1.59 0.96 -45.97
N VAL A 753 2.58 1.70 -45.47
CA VAL A 753 3.41 1.23 -44.35
C VAL A 753 2.74 1.59 -43.02
N ASN A 754 2.64 0.62 -42.10
CA ASN A 754 2.09 0.83 -40.76
C ASN A 754 3.16 0.57 -39.70
N ILE A 755 3.45 1.59 -38.90
CA ILE A 755 4.44 1.49 -37.82
C ILE A 755 3.79 1.93 -36.52
N SER A 756 3.76 1.00 -35.56
CA SER A 756 3.32 1.26 -34.20
C SER A 756 4.48 1.02 -33.23
N ILE A 757 4.80 2.04 -32.44
CA ILE A 757 5.79 2.02 -31.36
C ILE A 757 5.06 2.50 -30.10
N GLU A 758 4.78 1.56 -29.20
CA GLU A 758 3.93 1.77 -28.03
C GLU A 758 4.62 1.34 -26.74
N ASN A 759 4.45 2.12 -25.66
CA ASN A 759 4.87 1.77 -24.31
C ASN A 759 6.32 1.25 -24.23
N SER A 760 7.24 1.81 -25.03
CA SER A 760 8.61 1.30 -25.15
C SER A 760 9.64 2.30 -24.61
N VAL A 761 10.77 1.79 -24.12
CA VAL A 761 11.88 2.59 -23.57
C VAL A 761 13.06 2.60 -24.53
N PHE A 762 13.58 3.77 -24.85
CA PHE A 762 14.79 3.98 -25.64
C PHE A 762 15.85 4.64 -24.75
N THR A 763 17.00 3.99 -24.57
CA THR A 763 18.14 4.51 -23.76
C THR A 763 19.48 4.43 -24.49
N LYS A 764 20.39 5.39 -24.27
CA LYS A 764 21.75 5.37 -24.85
C LYS A 764 21.78 5.14 -26.37
N ASN A 765 20.80 5.69 -27.07
CA ASN A 765 20.68 5.55 -28.52
C ASN A 765 21.20 6.82 -29.21
N GLY A 766 21.61 6.71 -30.48
CA GLY A 766 21.91 7.89 -31.30
C GLY A 766 20.62 8.63 -31.67
N LYS A 767 19.92 8.15 -32.70
CA LYS A 767 18.55 8.62 -33.01
C LYS A 767 17.53 7.55 -32.60
N ALA A 768 16.71 7.81 -31.59
CA ALA A 768 15.73 6.83 -31.11
C ALA A 768 14.73 6.43 -32.19
N ILE A 769 14.03 7.41 -32.79
CA ILE A 769 13.09 7.18 -33.89
C ILE A 769 13.38 8.18 -35.00
N SER A 770 13.89 7.70 -36.14
CA SER A 770 14.27 8.57 -37.25
C SER A 770 13.70 8.08 -38.56
N MET A 771 13.07 9.01 -39.27
CA MET A 771 12.55 8.81 -40.61
C MET A 771 12.88 9.98 -41.49
N GLU A 772 13.61 9.70 -42.56
CA GLU A 772 14.02 10.71 -43.52
C GLU A 772 13.76 10.13 -44.92
N VAL A 773 12.70 10.59 -45.60
CA VAL A 773 12.34 10.10 -46.94
C VAL A 773 12.75 11.13 -48.00
N ILE A 774 13.79 10.87 -48.79
CA ILE A 774 14.33 11.85 -49.75
C ILE A 774 13.84 11.52 -51.19
N ASN A 775 13.28 12.51 -51.90
CA ASN A 775 13.00 12.52 -53.35
C ASN A 775 11.88 11.60 -53.93
N ILE A 776 10.64 11.60 -53.41
CA ILE A 776 9.55 10.79 -54.04
C ILE A 776 8.18 11.49 -53.99
N PRO A 777 7.37 11.41 -55.07
CA PRO A 777 5.98 11.81 -55.01
C PRO A 777 5.14 10.67 -54.41
N VAL A 778 4.54 10.93 -53.25
CA VAL A 778 3.47 10.16 -52.59
C VAL A 778 3.91 8.89 -51.87
N ALA A 779 4.20 9.03 -50.57
CA ALA A 779 4.14 7.92 -49.61
C ALA A 779 2.72 7.81 -49.01
N THR A 780 2.28 6.64 -48.53
CA THR A 780 1.11 6.54 -47.63
C THR A 780 1.53 5.79 -46.38
N VAL A 781 1.75 6.52 -45.29
CA VAL A 781 2.29 5.94 -44.05
C VAL A 781 1.41 6.29 -42.86
N SER A 782 1.29 5.35 -41.92
CA SER A 782 0.66 5.55 -40.61
C SER A 782 1.68 5.37 -39.50
N PHE A 783 1.77 6.36 -38.61
CA PHE A 783 2.65 6.34 -37.44
C PHE A 783 1.88 6.48 -36.15
N TYR A 784 2.09 5.52 -35.25
CA TYR A 784 1.61 5.58 -33.88
C TYR A 784 2.81 5.51 -32.95
N ILE A 785 3.23 6.66 -32.42
CA ILE A 785 4.31 6.77 -31.43
C ILE A 785 3.64 7.19 -30.12
N VAL A 786 3.31 6.21 -29.27
CA VAL A 786 2.42 6.42 -28.13
C VAL A 786 3.03 5.90 -26.83
N ASN A 787 2.99 6.71 -25.76
CA ASN A 787 3.42 6.34 -24.41
C ASN A 787 4.89 5.85 -24.31
N ASN A 788 5.78 6.28 -25.19
CA ASN A 788 7.18 5.87 -25.15
C ASN A 788 8.01 6.74 -24.20
N LYS A 789 9.11 6.18 -23.68
CA LYS A 789 10.11 6.90 -22.89
C LYS A 789 11.44 6.90 -23.64
N ILE A 790 11.87 8.06 -24.11
CA ILE A 790 13.13 8.26 -24.83
C ILE A 790 14.03 9.09 -23.93
N VAL A 791 15.11 8.51 -23.42
CA VAL A 791 16.06 9.15 -22.49
C VAL A 791 17.49 8.82 -22.85
N GLU A 792 18.46 9.63 -22.43
CA GLU A 792 19.88 9.45 -22.77
C GLU A 792 20.13 9.31 -24.29
N ASN A 793 19.36 10.04 -25.11
CA ASN A 793 19.46 10.00 -26.56
C ASN A 793 20.49 11.03 -27.06
N TYR A 794 21.39 10.64 -27.97
CA TYR A 794 22.41 11.50 -28.57
C TYR A 794 22.06 11.81 -30.04
N GLY A 795 21.17 12.79 -30.24
CA GLY A 795 20.64 13.26 -31.51
C GLY A 795 19.18 13.73 -31.38
N ASP A 796 18.50 13.94 -32.52
CA ASP A 796 17.05 14.20 -32.51
C ASP A 796 16.32 12.95 -32.00
N ALA A 797 15.44 13.10 -31.00
CA ALA A 797 14.80 11.96 -30.34
C ALA A 797 13.73 11.33 -31.24
N ILE A 798 12.83 12.16 -31.77
CA ILE A 798 11.91 11.78 -32.83
C ILE A 798 12.12 12.71 -34.01
N LYS A 799 12.51 12.16 -35.14
CA LYS A 799 12.66 12.90 -36.39
C LYS A 799 11.80 12.29 -37.46
N ILE A 800 10.87 13.07 -37.99
CA ILE A 800 10.06 12.72 -39.15
C ILE A 800 10.28 13.79 -40.21
N GLY A 801 10.87 13.41 -41.33
CA GLY A 801 11.09 14.36 -42.41
C GLY A 801 11.13 13.76 -43.80
N SER A 802 11.00 14.65 -44.79
CA SER A 802 11.09 14.33 -46.20
C SER A 802 11.88 15.38 -46.99
N GLY A 803 12.59 14.94 -48.02
CA GLY A 803 13.23 15.80 -49.03
C GLY A 803 12.31 16.18 -50.20
N GLY A 804 11.03 15.76 -50.17
CA GLY A 804 9.98 15.98 -51.17
C GLY A 804 8.58 15.67 -50.62
N GLY A 805 7.51 15.84 -51.41
CA GLY A 805 6.09 15.69 -51.00
C GLY A 805 5.77 14.41 -50.20
N LEU A 806 5.45 14.52 -48.89
CA LEU A 806 5.08 13.37 -48.04
C LEU A 806 3.57 13.32 -47.80
N SER A 807 2.84 12.46 -48.50
CA SER A 807 1.48 12.12 -48.09
C SER A 807 1.50 11.14 -46.90
N PHE A 808 0.58 11.26 -45.96
CA PHE A 808 0.41 10.29 -44.87
C PHE A 808 -1.07 10.07 -44.60
N ASN A 809 -1.41 8.93 -43.99
CA ASN A 809 -2.80 8.71 -43.57
C ASN A 809 -3.03 9.36 -42.21
N GLU A 810 -2.19 8.99 -41.25
CA GLU A 810 -2.30 9.43 -39.86
C GLU A 810 -0.94 9.37 -39.16
N ILE A 811 -0.57 10.44 -38.47
CA ILE A 811 0.60 10.50 -37.59
C ILE A 811 0.13 10.95 -36.22
N ARG A 812 0.33 10.09 -35.21
CA ARG A 812 0.05 10.40 -33.81
C ARG A 812 1.33 10.27 -33.00
N ILE A 813 1.77 11.39 -32.44
CA ILE A 813 2.83 11.43 -31.43
C ILE A 813 2.19 11.87 -30.13
N VAL A 814 1.83 10.89 -29.31
CA VAL A 814 0.96 11.12 -28.15
C VAL A 814 1.56 10.56 -26.88
N ASN A 815 1.55 11.36 -25.81
CA ASN A 815 1.90 10.93 -24.46
C ASN A 815 3.34 10.38 -24.29
N ASN A 816 4.28 10.81 -25.13
CA ASN A 816 5.68 10.38 -25.01
C ASN A 816 6.45 11.24 -24.00
N THR A 817 7.41 10.62 -23.31
CA THR A 817 8.42 11.29 -22.48
C THR A 817 9.74 11.33 -23.22
N ILE A 818 10.28 12.53 -23.47
CA ILE A 818 11.42 12.74 -24.34
C ILE A 818 12.47 13.59 -23.63
N VAL A 819 13.67 13.03 -23.50
CA VAL A 819 14.89 13.70 -23.06
C VAL A 819 16.00 13.35 -24.06
N SER A 820 16.42 14.33 -24.85
CA SER A 820 17.58 14.23 -25.74
C SER A 820 18.74 15.00 -25.12
N ASN A 821 19.98 14.54 -25.25
CA ASN A 821 21.14 15.17 -24.61
C ASN A 821 21.72 16.32 -25.46
N ASP A 822 21.68 16.23 -26.79
CA ASP A 822 22.42 17.10 -27.71
C ASP A 822 21.65 17.46 -29.01
N GLY A 823 20.40 16.99 -29.17
CA GLY A 823 19.55 17.29 -30.34
C GLY A 823 18.19 17.88 -29.94
N ASN A 824 17.25 17.94 -30.89
CA ASN A 824 15.89 18.40 -30.61
C ASN A 824 15.04 17.25 -30.03
N GLY A 825 13.97 17.60 -29.33
CA GLY A 825 13.02 16.61 -28.81
C GLY A 825 12.22 15.96 -29.94
N ILE A 826 11.40 16.75 -30.62
CA ILE A 826 10.65 16.33 -31.80
C ILE A 826 11.01 17.25 -32.97
N VAL A 827 11.40 16.67 -34.08
CA VAL A 827 11.64 17.37 -35.35
C VAL A 827 10.68 16.88 -36.40
N PHE A 828 9.92 17.82 -36.95
CA PHE A 828 9.17 17.64 -38.16
C PHE A 828 9.75 18.50 -39.27
N TRP A 829 10.21 17.84 -40.33
CA TRP A 829 10.78 18.52 -41.51
C TRP A 829 10.17 17.96 -42.79
N VAL A 830 9.02 18.48 -43.22
CA VAL A 830 8.20 17.86 -44.27
C VAL A 830 7.79 18.87 -45.36
N TYR A 831 7.66 18.40 -46.60
CA TYR A 831 7.10 19.15 -47.74
C TYR A 831 5.73 18.58 -48.12
N GLY A 832 4.68 19.42 -48.22
CA GLY A 832 3.38 19.17 -48.88
C GLY A 832 2.61 17.92 -48.42
N ILE A 833 1.49 18.10 -47.69
CA ILE A 833 0.82 16.98 -47.02
C ILE A 833 -0.71 16.91 -47.19
N SER A 834 -1.22 15.68 -47.09
CA SER A 834 -2.62 15.29 -46.89
C SER A 834 -2.64 14.30 -45.72
N GLY A 835 -3.59 14.38 -44.78
CA GLY A 835 -3.72 13.44 -43.64
C GLY A 835 -3.97 14.11 -42.28
N VAL A 836 -4.05 13.31 -41.21
CA VAL A 836 -4.23 13.80 -39.81
C VAL A 836 -2.90 13.74 -39.04
N LEU A 837 -2.48 14.86 -38.44
CA LEU A 837 -1.30 14.92 -37.57
C LEU A 837 -1.70 15.43 -36.18
N GLU A 838 -1.43 14.64 -35.15
CA GLU A 838 -1.67 14.97 -33.74
C GLU A 838 -0.37 14.91 -32.94
N ILE A 839 -0.04 16.03 -32.26
CA ILE A 839 1.05 16.11 -31.29
C ILE A 839 0.45 16.53 -29.96
N ALA A 840 0.17 15.56 -29.09
CA ALA A 840 -0.57 15.82 -27.87
C ALA A 840 -0.03 15.11 -26.63
N GLY A 841 -0.07 15.79 -25.48
CA GLY A 841 0.25 15.16 -24.19
C GLY A 841 1.73 14.78 -24.01
N ASN A 842 2.63 15.21 -24.89
CA ASN A 842 4.05 14.85 -24.80
C ASN A 842 4.77 15.71 -23.76
N THR A 843 5.77 15.12 -23.12
CA THR A 843 6.68 15.82 -22.21
C THR A 843 8.07 15.84 -22.81
N ILE A 844 8.61 17.04 -23.08
CA ILE A 844 9.88 17.22 -23.81
C ILE A 844 10.82 18.10 -23.00
N ARG A 845 11.99 17.58 -22.63
CA ARG A 845 12.90 18.31 -21.73
C ARG A 845 14.37 18.19 -22.05
N SER A 846 15.11 19.17 -21.50
CA SER A 846 16.56 19.14 -21.27
C SER A 846 17.37 18.77 -22.50
N ASN A 847 17.00 19.31 -23.66
CA ASN A 847 17.62 18.96 -24.91
C ASN A 847 18.57 20.02 -25.50
N GLY A 848 19.53 19.53 -26.29
CA GLY A 848 20.55 20.34 -26.94
C GLY A 848 20.05 21.20 -28.10
N GLY A 849 18.73 21.28 -28.32
CA GLY A 849 18.10 22.09 -29.35
C GLY A 849 16.73 22.62 -28.91
N ASP A 850 15.74 22.58 -29.83
CA ASP A 850 14.36 22.94 -29.53
C ASP A 850 13.58 21.76 -28.92
N GLY A 851 12.60 22.07 -28.08
CA GLY A 851 11.61 21.08 -27.61
C GLY A 851 10.87 20.45 -28.79
N LEU A 852 10.14 21.28 -29.52
CA LEU A 852 9.43 20.91 -30.75
C LEU A 852 9.85 21.83 -31.88
N ARG A 853 10.50 21.28 -32.91
CA ARG A 853 10.89 21.99 -34.13
C ARG A 853 10.03 21.55 -35.31
N ILE A 854 9.36 22.51 -35.93
CA ILE A 854 8.53 22.31 -37.11
C ILE A 854 9.05 23.21 -38.24
N CYS A 855 9.50 22.62 -39.35
CA CYS A 855 9.99 23.34 -40.54
C CYS A 855 9.23 22.86 -41.79
N TRP A 856 8.50 23.72 -42.52
CA TRP A 856 7.46 23.17 -43.42
C TRP A 856 6.91 24.03 -44.59
N TYR A 857 6.36 23.41 -45.66
CA TYR A 857 5.48 24.00 -46.71
C TYR A 857 4.09 23.27 -46.84
N ASN A 858 2.94 23.94 -46.63
CA ASN A 858 1.53 23.48 -46.82
C ASN A 858 0.95 22.42 -45.81
N PHE A 859 -0.14 22.72 -45.08
CA PHE A 859 -0.70 21.91 -43.97
C PHE A 859 -2.26 21.75 -43.93
N PRO A 860 -2.79 20.60 -43.47
CA PRO A 860 -4.13 20.38 -42.89
C PRO A 860 -4.15 20.79 -41.40
N PRO A 861 -5.31 20.75 -40.70
CA PRO A 861 -5.39 21.09 -39.28
C PRO A 861 -4.44 20.26 -38.42
N MET A 862 -3.64 20.93 -37.59
CA MET A 862 -2.72 20.29 -36.65
C MET A 862 -2.97 20.79 -35.22
N PRO A 863 -3.56 19.97 -34.34
CA PRO A 863 -3.59 20.23 -32.91
C PRO A 863 -2.22 19.94 -32.28
N ILE A 864 -1.55 20.98 -31.81
CA ILE A 864 -0.42 20.90 -30.87
C ILE A 864 -0.97 21.26 -29.49
N THR A 865 -1.33 20.24 -28.71
CA THR A 865 -2.11 20.46 -27.48
C THR A 865 -1.60 19.71 -26.27
N ARG A 866 -1.72 20.32 -25.09
CA ARG A 866 -1.40 19.64 -23.81
C ARG A 866 0.03 19.10 -23.74
N ASN A 867 0.97 19.69 -24.48
CA ASN A 867 2.38 19.32 -24.37
C ASN A 867 3.05 20.13 -23.26
N HIS A 868 4.03 19.52 -22.59
CA HIS A 868 4.82 20.13 -21.54
C HIS A 868 6.29 20.19 -21.99
N ILE A 869 6.81 21.41 -22.18
CA ILE A 869 8.09 21.64 -22.86
C ILE A 869 8.97 22.56 -22.03
N ALA A 870 10.09 22.04 -21.50
CA ALA A 870 10.92 22.83 -20.59
C ALA A 870 12.41 22.52 -20.64
N TYR A 871 13.25 23.47 -20.20
CA TYR A 871 14.72 23.32 -20.06
C TYR A 871 15.47 23.06 -21.37
N ASN A 872 14.92 23.46 -22.50
CA ASN A 872 15.58 23.27 -23.80
C ASN A 872 16.51 24.45 -24.10
N SER A 873 17.66 24.15 -24.71
CA SER A 873 18.65 25.17 -25.07
C SER A 873 18.22 26.09 -26.23
N GLY A 874 17.21 25.66 -27.01
CA GLY A 874 16.52 26.44 -28.03
C GLY A 874 15.11 26.86 -27.59
N ALA A 875 14.19 26.96 -28.55
CA ALA A 875 12.80 27.28 -28.27
C ALA A 875 12.04 26.10 -27.66
N GLY A 876 11.03 26.36 -26.84
CA GLY A 876 10.05 25.35 -26.47
C GLY A 876 9.33 24.85 -27.71
N ILE A 877 8.76 25.76 -28.50
CA ILE A 877 8.22 25.45 -29.83
C ILE A 877 8.86 26.39 -30.84
N PHE A 878 9.55 25.83 -31.83
CA PHE A 878 10.04 26.55 -32.99
C PHE A 878 9.24 26.17 -34.23
N MET A 879 8.71 27.17 -34.93
CA MET A 879 7.97 26.97 -36.17
C MET A 879 8.54 27.86 -37.27
N SER A 880 8.97 27.26 -38.38
CA SER A 880 9.40 27.99 -39.59
C SER A 880 8.36 27.87 -40.70
N ILE A 881 7.83 29.03 -41.13
CA ILE A 881 6.79 29.16 -42.17
C ILE A 881 7.38 29.92 -43.39
N PRO A 882 7.76 29.21 -44.46
CA PRO A 882 8.16 29.78 -45.74
C PRO A 882 6.94 30.19 -46.59
N GLY A 883 7.01 31.36 -47.23
CA GLY A 883 5.85 32.05 -47.80
C GLY A 883 5.46 31.67 -49.23
N THR A 884 4.86 30.50 -49.45
CA THR A 884 4.17 30.20 -50.73
C THR A 884 2.82 29.51 -50.49
N THR A 885 1.79 30.06 -51.15
CA THR A 885 0.37 29.64 -51.30
C THR A 885 -0.04 28.34 -50.61
N PHE A 886 -0.88 28.48 -49.58
CA PHE A 886 -1.62 27.38 -48.96
C PHE A 886 -2.73 26.88 -49.89
N GLY A 887 -2.93 25.57 -49.94
CA GLY A 887 -4.18 24.98 -50.42
C GLY A 887 -4.96 24.43 -49.23
N GLY A 888 -5.93 25.17 -48.70
CA GLY A 888 -6.90 24.70 -47.70
C GLY A 888 -7.11 25.63 -46.49
N ASP A 889 -8.36 25.75 -46.03
CA ASP A 889 -8.90 26.71 -45.02
C ASP A 889 -8.37 26.59 -43.57
N THR A 890 -7.27 25.88 -43.30
CA THR A 890 -6.97 25.40 -41.93
C THR A 890 -5.63 25.85 -41.39
N THR A 891 -5.65 26.56 -40.25
CA THR A 891 -4.48 27.08 -39.55
C THR A 891 -3.96 26.10 -38.48
N PRO A 892 -2.65 26.04 -38.20
CA PRO A 892 -2.12 25.30 -37.05
C PRO A 892 -2.70 25.83 -35.73
N LEU A 893 -3.07 24.91 -34.82
CA LEU A 893 -3.66 25.22 -33.53
C LEU A 893 -2.67 24.88 -32.40
N ILE A 894 -2.17 25.90 -31.72
CA ILE A 894 -1.29 25.75 -30.55
C ILE A 894 -2.06 26.19 -29.31
N THR A 895 -2.50 25.22 -28.49
CA THR A 895 -3.31 25.53 -27.31
C THR A 895 -3.08 24.59 -26.14
N GLN A 896 -3.29 25.07 -24.92
CA GLN A 896 -3.18 24.28 -23.68
C GLN A 896 -1.79 23.66 -23.48
N ASN A 897 -0.72 24.25 -24.03
CA ASN A 897 0.64 23.79 -23.79
C ASN A 897 1.24 24.56 -22.60
N TYR A 898 2.14 23.90 -21.87
CA TYR A 898 2.92 24.50 -20.78
C TYR A 898 4.39 24.57 -21.20
N ILE A 899 4.93 25.78 -21.30
CA ILE A 899 6.24 26.07 -21.91
C ILE A 899 7.05 26.97 -20.99
N THR A 900 8.10 26.42 -20.36
CA THR A 900 8.87 27.17 -19.37
C THR A 900 10.38 26.87 -19.39
N ARG A 901 11.21 27.84 -18.97
CA ARG A 901 12.66 27.66 -18.79
C ARG A 901 13.40 27.20 -20.05
N ASN A 902 12.93 27.61 -21.23
CA ASN A 902 13.64 27.42 -22.49
C ASN A 902 14.43 28.68 -22.84
N ALA A 903 15.29 28.65 -23.86
CA ALA A 903 15.89 29.88 -24.37
C ALA A 903 14.80 30.83 -24.89
N TYR A 904 13.83 30.28 -25.62
CA TYR A 904 12.65 30.99 -26.10
C TYR A 904 11.39 30.16 -25.82
N GLY A 905 10.24 30.78 -25.54
CA GLY A 905 8.98 30.05 -25.33
C GLY A 905 8.46 29.48 -26.65
N ILE A 906 7.77 30.31 -27.43
CA ILE A 906 7.35 29.98 -28.80
C ILE A 906 8.05 30.94 -29.78
N VAL A 907 8.69 30.40 -30.81
CA VAL A 907 9.31 31.16 -31.89
C VAL A 907 8.62 30.81 -33.20
N VAL A 908 8.08 31.83 -33.87
CA VAL A 908 7.54 31.68 -35.22
C VAL A 908 8.39 32.49 -36.20
N TYR A 909 9.13 31.78 -37.05
CA TYR A 909 10.01 32.37 -38.06
C TYR A 909 9.33 32.41 -39.42
N ARG A 910 9.26 33.60 -40.03
CA ARG A 910 8.88 33.77 -41.44
C ARG A 910 10.13 33.85 -42.33
N GLY A 911 10.16 33.02 -43.38
CA GLY A 911 11.19 33.12 -44.42
C GLY A 911 10.98 34.34 -45.33
N ALA A 912 12.06 34.94 -45.85
CA ALA A 912 12.02 36.05 -46.79
C ALA A 912 11.38 35.66 -48.13
N ALA A 913 10.05 35.74 -48.22
CA ALA A 913 9.30 35.56 -49.46
C ALA A 913 8.27 36.69 -49.61
N SER A 914 8.26 37.30 -50.78
CA SER A 914 7.44 38.45 -51.19
C SER A 914 5.95 38.16 -51.30
N ASP A 915 5.53 36.90 -51.18
CA ASP A 915 4.14 36.49 -51.31
C ASP A 915 3.54 36.13 -49.94
N VAL A 916 2.33 36.63 -49.74
CA VAL A 916 1.59 36.63 -48.49
C VAL A 916 1.03 35.22 -48.21
N PRO A 917 1.32 34.58 -47.07
CA PRO A 917 0.57 33.42 -46.61
C PRO A 917 -0.82 33.87 -46.09
N GLU A 918 -1.90 33.30 -46.60
CA GLU A 918 -3.29 33.60 -46.16
C GLU A 918 -3.63 33.01 -44.77
N HIS A 919 -2.83 32.09 -44.24
CA HIS A 919 -3.16 31.34 -43.01
C HIS A 919 -2.08 31.50 -41.93
N ILE A 920 -2.45 32.14 -40.82
CA ILE A 920 -1.60 32.46 -39.67
C ILE A 920 -1.92 31.46 -38.53
N PRO A 921 -0.93 30.87 -37.84
CA PRO A 921 -1.17 30.01 -36.67
C PRO A 921 -2.01 30.71 -35.60
N THR A 922 -2.89 29.96 -34.95
CA THR A 922 -3.67 30.46 -33.80
C THR A 922 -3.05 29.94 -32.50
N ILE A 923 -2.73 30.85 -31.58
CA ILE A 923 -2.01 30.55 -30.34
C ILE A 923 -2.87 31.03 -29.16
N PHE A 924 -3.49 30.14 -28.40
CA PHE A 924 -4.35 30.58 -27.28
C PHE A 924 -4.38 29.60 -26.11
N PHE A 925 -4.65 30.08 -24.90
CA PHE A 925 -4.69 29.27 -23.67
C PHE A 925 -3.41 28.45 -23.42
N ASN A 926 -2.24 28.96 -23.80
CA ASN A 926 -0.95 28.36 -23.42
C ASN A 926 -0.41 29.06 -22.17
N ASP A 927 0.36 28.33 -21.37
CA ASP A 927 1.08 28.86 -20.20
C ASP A 927 2.56 28.98 -20.55
N ILE A 928 3.04 30.21 -20.71
CA ILE A 928 4.36 30.50 -21.27
C ILE A 928 5.09 31.51 -20.40
N HIS A 929 6.06 31.04 -19.62
CA HIS A 929 6.77 31.89 -18.67
C HIS A 929 8.18 31.41 -18.36
N SER A 930 8.98 32.29 -17.75
CA SER A 930 10.33 31.99 -17.26
C SER A 930 11.31 31.53 -18.35
N ASN A 931 11.14 31.97 -19.60
CA ASN A 931 12.09 31.74 -20.69
C ASN A 931 13.19 32.80 -20.71
N ALA A 932 14.37 32.48 -21.26
CA ALA A 932 15.56 33.33 -21.14
C ALA A 932 15.49 34.63 -21.96
N TYR A 933 14.99 34.54 -23.20
CA TYR A 933 14.98 35.66 -24.13
C TYR A 933 13.56 36.20 -24.34
N TYR A 934 12.64 35.37 -24.85
CA TYR A 934 11.25 35.78 -25.11
C TYR A 934 10.28 34.65 -24.80
N ASP A 935 9.09 34.99 -24.30
CA ASP A 935 8.01 34.03 -24.10
C ASP A 935 7.30 33.74 -25.44
N LEU A 936 7.11 34.75 -26.30
CA LEU A 936 6.64 34.56 -27.68
C LEU A 936 7.36 35.54 -28.62
N GLU A 937 8.08 34.98 -29.59
CA GLU A 937 8.82 35.74 -30.59
C GLU A 937 8.29 35.42 -31.98
N ILE A 938 8.05 36.46 -32.77
CA ILE A 938 7.79 36.31 -34.20
C ILE A 938 8.85 37.08 -34.99
N LEU A 939 9.47 36.40 -35.93
CA LEU A 939 10.55 36.94 -36.74
C LEU A 939 10.06 37.20 -38.17
N ASN A 940 10.49 38.34 -38.75
CA ASN A 940 10.26 38.74 -40.16
C ASN A 940 8.78 38.93 -40.58
N THR A 941 7.95 39.55 -39.73
CA THR A 941 6.48 39.68 -39.87
C THR A 941 5.99 40.73 -40.87
N GLY A 942 6.63 41.90 -40.95
CA GLY A 942 5.97 43.09 -41.51
C GLY A 942 4.77 43.50 -40.63
N ASP A 943 3.80 44.27 -41.15
CA ASP A 943 2.66 44.81 -40.37
C ASP A 943 1.58 43.76 -39.98
N ARG A 944 1.83 42.45 -40.14
CA ARG A 944 0.84 41.40 -39.86
C ARG A 944 0.99 40.83 -38.45
N LYS A 945 -0.14 40.78 -37.78
CA LYS A 945 -0.32 40.42 -36.37
C LYS A 945 -0.94 39.02 -36.26
N TYR A 946 -0.50 38.24 -35.29
CA TYR A 946 -0.99 36.88 -35.04
C TYR A 946 -2.12 36.90 -33.98
N ASN A 947 -2.93 35.84 -33.90
CA ASN A 947 -3.93 35.69 -32.83
C ASN A 947 -3.29 34.94 -31.64
N ALA A 948 -2.89 35.71 -30.62
CA ALA A 948 -2.26 35.22 -29.39
C ALA A 948 -3.09 35.48 -28.11
N THR A 949 -4.42 35.39 -28.21
CA THR A 949 -5.33 35.78 -27.10
C THR A 949 -5.33 34.74 -25.97
N TYR A 950 -5.50 35.19 -24.72
CA TYR A 950 -5.68 34.34 -23.53
C TYR A 950 -4.53 33.38 -23.18
N ASN A 951 -3.28 33.72 -23.53
CA ASN A 951 -2.10 33.02 -23.02
C ASN A 951 -1.67 33.61 -21.66
N TYR A 952 -1.06 32.79 -20.81
CA TYR A 952 -0.54 33.19 -19.49
C TYR A 952 0.95 33.51 -19.59
N TRP A 953 1.35 34.67 -19.06
CA TRP A 953 2.72 35.20 -19.19
C TRP A 953 3.37 35.42 -17.82
N GLY A 954 4.69 35.30 -17.75
CA GLY A 954 5.46 35.41 -16.50
C GLY A 954 5.61 36.82 -15.91
N THR A 955 4.97 37.84 -16.49
CA THR A 955 4.96 39.21 -15.98
C THR A 955 3.56 39.82 -16.10
N LEU A 956 3.22 40.72 -15.17
CA LEU A 956 1.97 41.50 -15.16
C LEU A 956 2.19 42.93 -15.68
N SER A 957 3.44 43.32 -15.98
CA SER A 957 3.76 44.66 -16.46
C SER A 957 3.44 44.77 -17.95
N ALA A 958 2.43 45.55 -18.29
CA ALA A 958 2.07 45.81 -19.68
C ALA A 958 3.27 46.29 -20.52
N ASN A 959 4.17 47.10 -19.96
CA ASN A 959 5.37 47.57 -20.66
C ASN A 959 6.40 46.46 -20.89
N GLU A 960 6.63 45.58 -19.91
CA GLU A 960 7.54 44.43 -20.08
C GLU A 960 6.94 43.40 -21.04
N ILE A 961 5.61 43.21 -20.99
CA ILE A 961 4.86 42.38 -21.93
C ILE A 961 5.00 42.95 -23.34
N SER A 962 4.75 44.24 -23.56
CA SER A 962 4.92 44.89 -24.88
C SER A 962 6.36 44.89 -25.36
N GLN A 963 7.35 44.90 -24.47
CA GLN A 963 8.77 44.74 -24.84
C GLN A 963 9.12 43.29 -25.22
N LYS A 964 8.46 42.31 -24.59
CA LYS A 964 8.67 40.87 -24.81
C LYS A 964 7.79 40.28 -25.91
N ILE A 965 6.75 41.00 -26.33
CA ILE A 965 5.78 40.63 -27.37
C ILE A 965 5.85 41.68 -28.47
N TRP A 966 6.69 41.46 -29.48
CA TRP A 966 6.70 42.27 -30.70
C TRP A 966 5.64 41.73 -31.67
N ASP A 967 4.69 42.58 -32.09
CA ASP A 967 3.73 42.41 -33.21
C ASP A 967 2.47 41.52 -33.08
N PHE A 968 1.50 41.86 -32.20
CA PHE A 968 0.18 41.20 -32.15
C PHE A 968 -1.05 42.16 -32.19
N TYR A 969 -2.21 41.61 -32.58
CA TYR A 969 -3.53 42.25 -32.46
C TYR A 969 -4.07 41.82 -31.10
N ASP A 970 -4.05 42.71 -30.12
CA ASP A 970 -5.11 42.68 -29.13
C ASP A 970 -6.38 43.18 -29.82
N ASP A 971 -7.49 42.49 -29.63
CA ASP A 971 -8.80 43.00 -30.02
C ASP A 971 -9.15 44.22 -29.13
N PHE A 972 -8.86 45.42 -29.64
CA PHE A 972 -9.13 46.68 -28.96
C PHE A 972 -10.64 47.04 -28.92
N SER A 973 -11.54 46.24 -29.49
CA SER A 973 -12.99 46.42 -29.33
C SER A 973 -13.51 45.92 -27.98
N LEU A 974 -12.70 45.13 -27.28
CA LEU A 974 -12.85 44.95 -25.84
C LEU A 974 -12.36 46.25 -25.17
N GLU A 975 -13.26 47.04 -24.55
CA GLU A 975 -12.96 48.31 -23.86
C GLU A 975 -11.86 48.18 -22.76
N ARG A 976 -11.50 46.94 -22.43
CA ARG A 976 -10.29 46.54 -21.74
C ARG A 976 -9.67 45.40 -22.53
N VAL A 977 -8.36 45.42 -22.73
CA VAL A 977 -7.64 44.16 -22.90
C VAL A 977 -8.02 43.31 -21.68
N VAL A 978 -8.77 42.23 -21.88
CA VAL A 978 -9.09 41.29 -20.80
C VAL A 978 -7.84 40.44 -20.55
N TYR A 979 -6.77 41.09 -20.12
CA TYR A 979 -5.91 40.51 -19.12
C TYR A 979 -6.83 40.33 -17.92
N MET A 980 -7.32 39.10 -17.70
CA MET A 980 -7.68 38.75 -16.35
C MET A 980 -6.38 38.78 -15.56
N PRO A 981 -6.18 39.74 -14.64
CA PRO A 981 -5.22 39.50 -13.60
C PRO A 981 -5.88 38.43 -12.74
N PHE A 982 -5.68 37.16 -13.08
CA PHE A 982 -5.58 36.18 -12.01
C PHE A 982 -4.27 36.52 -11.31
N LEU A 983 -4.36 37.52 -10.42
CA LEU A 983 -3.56 37.62 -9.20
C LEU A 983 -3.83 36.35 -8.40
N ASN A 984 -3.29 35.26 -8.90
CA ASN A 984 -2.96 34.10 -8.12
C ASN A 984 -2.00 33.14 -8.83
N MET A 985 -1.76 33.18 -10.15
CA MET A 985 -0.87 32.19 -10.81
C MET A 985 0.61 32.57 -10.92
N SER A 986 0.98 33.85 -10.93
CA SER A 986 2.41 34.24 -10.99
C SER A 986 3.17 34.08 -9.66
N THR A 987 2.48 33.74 -8.56
CA THR A 987 3.10 33.24 -7.33
C THR A 987 2.91 31.74 -7.16
N ARG A 988 2.16 31.08 -8.04
CA ARG A 988 1.91 29.65 -7.88
C ARG A 988 3.09 28.86 -8.39
N ALA A 989 3.44 27.85 -7.62
CA ALA A 989 4.40 26.86 -7.96
C ALA A 989 3.75 25.69 -8.67
N SER A 990 4.57 24.95 -9.38
CA SER A 990 4.18 23.72 -10.05
C SER A 990 5.14 22.62 -9.61
N VAL A 991 4.61 21.48 -9.16
CA VAL A 991 5.39 20.28 -8.90
C VAL A 991 5.05 19.26 -9.95
N PHE A 992 6.06 18.80 -10.68
CA PHE A 992 5.87 17.95 -11.82
C PHE A 992 6.99 16.95 -11.94
N GLY A 993 6.74 15.87 -12.66
CA GLY A 993 7.59 14.71 -12.52
C GLY A 993 7.17 13.54 -13.34
N TYR A 994 8.03 12.53 -13.39
CA TYR A 994 7.74 11.28 -14.08
C TYR A 994 7.53 10.17 -13.08
N LEU A 995 6.51 9.37 -13.30
CA LEU A 995 6.27 8.12 -12.63
C LEU A 995 6.79 7.00 -13.51
N THR A 996 7.77 6.29 -12.99
CA THR A 996 8.33 5.14 -13.67
C THR A 996 8.26 3.92 -12.78
N ASP A 997 7.99 2.76 -13.35
CA ASP A 997 8.12 1.50 -12.62
C ASP A 997 9.60 1.30 -12.27
N PHE A 998 9.88 1.07 -10.99
CA PHE A 998 11.24 0.94 -10.47
C PHE A 998 12.01 -0.23 -11.12
N ALA A 999 11.33 -1.33 -11.45
CA ALA A 999 11.97 -2.54 -11.97
C ALA A 999 12.20 -2.48 -13.48
N THR A 1000 11.29 -1.86 -14.22
CA THR A 1000 11.22 -1.92 -15.68
C THR A 1000 11.55 -0.59 -16.35
N GLY A 1001 11.46 0.52 -15.61
CA GLY A 1001 11.70 1.88 -16.10
C GLY A 1001 10.59 2.45 -16.98
N PHE A 1002 9.50 1.70 -17.22
CA PHE A 1002 8.35 2.13 -18.02
C PHE A 1002 7.52 3.21 -17.30
N SER A 1003 6.89 4.07 -18.09
CA SER A 1003 5.98 5.11 -17.63
C SER A 1003 4.74 4.54 -16.93
N ILE A 1004 4.37 5.08 -15.76
CA ILE A 1004 3.17 4.71 -15.02
C ILE A 1004 2.07 5.73 -15.27
N ALA A 1005 1.11 5.37 -16.12
CA ALA A 1005 -0.08 6.18 -16.42
C ALA A 1005 -1.28 5.86 -15.51
N ASN A 1006 -2.22 6.79 -15.40
CA ASN A 1006 -3.43 6.74 -14.58
C ASN A 1006 -3.15 6.47 -13.10
N ALA A 1007 -2.05 7.02 -12.58
CA ALA A 1007 -1.80 7.22 -11.17
C ALA A 1007 -2.59 8.43 -10.69
N THR A 1008 -3.09 8.38 -9.47
CA THR A 1008 -3.72 9.51 -8.78
C THR A 1008 -2.62 10.28 -8.05
N ILE A 1009 -2.58 11.58 -8.29
CA ILE A 1009 -1.63 12.53 -7.70
C ILE A 1009 -2.43 13.52 -6.87
N GLU A 1010 -2.11 13.59 -5.59
CA GLU A 1010 -2.74 14.48 -4.62
C GLU A 1010 -1.67 15.38 -4.01
N ALA A 1011 -1.84 16.70 -4.04
CA ALA A 1011 -1.06 17.62 -3.22
C ALA A 1011 -1.97 18.22 -2.16
N GLU A 1012 -1.72 17.90 -0.91
CA GLU A 1012 -2.42 18.45 0.24
C GLU A 1012 -1.57 19.55 0.87
N GLY A 1013 -2.04 20.79 0.73
CA GLY A 1013 -1.47 21.96 1.39
C GLY A 1013 -2.41 22.51 2.46
N PRO A 1014 -1.97 23.52 3.24
CA PRO A 1014 -2.68 23.99 4.44
C PRO A 1014 -4.08 24.60 4.20
N ILE A 1015 -4.42 24.95 2.96
CA ILE A 1015 -5.70 25.60 2.61
C ILE A 1015 -6.39 24.92 1.41
N TYR A 1016 -5.66 24.14 0.59
CA TYR A 1016 -6.17 23.55 -0.64
C TYR A 1016 -5.63 22.13 -0.85
N VAL A 1017 -6.49 21.25 -1.36
CA VAL A 1017 -6.13 19.92 -1.84
C VAL A 1017 -6.26 19.93 -3.36
N TYR A 1018 -5.19 19.60 -4.05
CA TYR A 1018 -5.16 19.41 -5.48
C TYR A 1018 -5.17 17.90 -5.73
N SER A 1019 -6.07 17.41 -6.57
CA SER A 1019 -6.13 16.00 -6.96
C SER A 1019 -6.31 15.90 -8.47
N TYR A 1020 -5.43 15.13 -9.11
CA TYR A 1020 -5.39 14.95 -10.54
C TYR A 1020 -4.90 13.53 -10.85
N SER A 1021 -5.44 12.89 -11.88
CA SER A 1021 -4.94 11.60 -12.36
C SER A 1021 -4.12 11.81 -13.63
N ASN A 1022 -2.89 11.29 -13.67
CA ASN A 1022 -2.10 11.45 -14.87
C ASN A 1022 -2.63 10.60 -16.02
N GLY A 1023 -2.78 11.19 -17.21
CA GLY A 1023 -3.11 10.39 -18.41
C GLY A 1023 -1.92 9.60 -18.96
N THR A 1024 -0.72 9.83 -18.44
CA THR A 1024 0.59 9.38 -18.96
C THR A 1024 1.54 9.05 -17.81
N GLY A 1025 2.79 8.64 -18.06
CA GLY A 1025 3.83 8.55 -17.03
C GLY A 1025 4.27 9.88 -16.41
N TYR A 1026 3.68 11.01 -16.80
CA TYR A 1026 4.06 12.33 -16.32
C TYR A 1026 2.94 12.91 -15.47
N PHE A 1027 3.27 13.47 -14.31
CA PHE A 1027 2.32 14.20 -13.47
C PHE A 1027 2.75 15.66 -13.36
N MET A 1028 1.76 16.54 -13.22
CA MET A 1028 1.97 17.95 -12.93
C MET A 1028 0.85 18.41 -12.03
N ILE A 1029 1.24 18.96 -10.90
CA ILE A 1029 0.37 19.62 -9.95
C ILE A 1029 0.65 21.10 -10.12
N ASP A 1030 -0.23 21.73 -10.86
CA ASP A 1030 -0.10 23.13 -11.18
C ASP A 1030 -0.97 23.99 -10.27
N GLY A 1031 -0.56 25.24 -10.12
CA GLY A 1031 -1.32 26.21 -9.36
C GLY A 1031 -1.19 26.10 -7.84
N LEU A 1032 -0.10 25.53 -7.31
CA LEU A 1032 0.17 25.45 -5.87
C LEU A 1032 0.53 26.82 -5.31
N LEU A 1033 -0.12 27.29 -4.25
CA LEU A 1033 0.31 28.53 -3.58
C LEU A 1033 1.69 28.34 -2.93
N PRO A 1034 2.46 29.41 -2.66
CA PRO A 1034 3.68 29.25 -1.86
C PRO A 1034 3.34 28.62 -0.51
N GLY A 1035 4.00 27.52 -0.15
CA GLY A 1035 3.67 26.76 1.05
C GLY A 1035 4.20 25.35 1.04
N GLU A 1036 3.83 24.61 2.08
CA GLU A 1036 4.26 23.25 2.31
C GLU A 1036 3.18 22.28 1.84
N TYR A 1037 3.55 21.37 0.95
CA TYR A 1037 2.64 20.39 0.35
C TYR A 1037 3.11 18.99 0.66
N VAL A 1038 2.14 18.14 1.00
CA VAL A 1038 2.32 16.70 1.00
C VAL A 1038 1.84 16.23 -0.35
N ILE A 1039 2.77 15.72 -1.17
CA ILE A 1039 2.43 15.17 -2.47
C ILE A 1039 2.41 13.66 -2.37
N LYS A 1040 1.26 13.09 -2.68
CA LYS A 1040 0.98 11.67 -2.65
C LYS A 1040 0.64 11.21 -4.06
N ILE A 1041 1.30 10.15 -4.47
CA ILE A 1041 1.10 9.52 -5.77
C ILE A 1041 0.78 8.07 -5.54
N SER A 1042 -0.45 7.69 -5.89
CA SER A 1042 -0.95 6.34 -5.77
C SER A 1042 -1.31 5.80 -7.14
N LYS A 1043 -0.74 4.66 -7.49
CA LYS A 1043 -1.16 3.86 -8.63
C LYS A 1043 -1.48 2.45 -8.14
N GLU A 1044 -2.63 1.93 -8.56
CA GLU A 1044 -2.99 0.54 -8.32
C GLU A 1044 -1.89 -0.42 -8.79
N GLY A 1045 -1.43 -1.31 -7.90
CA GLY A 1045 -0.32 -2.25 -8.15
C GLY A 1045 1.08 -1.71 -7.87
N TYR A 1046 1.21 -0.45 -7.45
CA TYR A 1046 2.48 0.19 -7.10
C TYR A 1046 2.46 0.73 -5.67
N GLU A 1047 3.64 0.85 -5.08
CA GLU A 1047 3.78 1.51 -3.80
C GLU A 1047 3.29 2.95 -3.91
N THR A 1048 2.54 3.42 -2.92
CA THR A 1048 2.14 4.83 -2.89
C THR A 1048 3.34 5.64 -2.47
N VAL A 1049 3.82 6.52 -3.35
CA VAL A 1049 4.93 7.41 -3.04
C VAL A 1049 4.37 8.69 -2.46
N THR A 1050 4.78 9.01 -1.24
CA THR A 1050 4.41 10.28 -0.61
C THR A 1050 5.68 10.99 -0.19
N TRP A 1051 5.79 12.27 -0.55
CA TRP A 1051 6.87 13.11 -0.08
C TRP A 1051 6.34 14.49 0.27
N PHE A 1052 7.23 15.28 0.85
CA PHE A 1052 6.95 16.64 1.25
C PHE A 1052 7.71 17.58 0.33
N GLU A 1053 7.03 18.59 -0.18
CA GLU A 1053 7.63 19.62 -1.03
C GLU A 1053 7.28 21.00 -0.47
N SER A 1054 8.32 21.83 -0.24
CA SER A 1054 8.13 23.24 0.08
C SER A 1054 8.29 24.04 -1.21
N VAL A 1055 7.23 24.69 -1.64
CA VAL A 1055 7.24 25.44 -2.90
C VAL A 1055 7.16 26.94 -2.63
N GLY A 1056 8.11 27.69 -3.17
CA GLY A 1056 8.14 29.15 -3.14
C GLY A 1056 7.37 29.79 -4.29
N ALA A 1057 7.27 31.12 -4.29
CA ALA A 1057 6.56 31.84 -5.35
C ALA A 1057 7.21 31.62 -6.74
N ALA A 1058 6.39 31.26 -7.73
CA ALA A 1058 6.82 30.96 -9.11
C ALA A 1058 7.88 29.86 -9.23
N GLN A 1059 7.96 28.95 -8.24
CA GLN A 1059 8.91 27.84 -8.28
C GLN A 1059 8.34 26.65 -9.06
N ALA A 1060 9.17 26.11 -9.94
CA ALA A 1060 8.89 24.89 -10.69
C ALA A 1060 9.84 23.81 -10.16
N PHE A 1061 9.29 22.78 -9.52
CA PHE A 1061 10.06 21.67 -8.94
C PHE A 1061 9.84 20.39 -9.76
N GLU A 1062 10.93 19.81 -10.26
CA GLU A 1062 10.91 18.54 -10.97
C GLU A 1062 11.26 17.40 -10.01
N SER A 1063 10.38 16.40 -9.91
CA SER A 1063 10.61 15.18 -9.12
C SER A 1063 10.39 13.94 -9.98
N SER A 1064 11.45 13.22 -10.34
CA SER A 1064 11.30 11.91 -10.99
C SER A 1064 11.12 10.84 -9.93
N ILE A 1065 9.99 10.16 -9.96
CA ILE A 1065 9.57 9.17 -8.97
C ILE A 1065 9.55 7.80 -9.62
N SER A 1066 10.46 6.95 -9.19
CA SER A 1066 10.39 5.52 -9.51
C SER A 1066 9.54 4.83 -8.45
N MET A 1067 8.35 4.37 -8.82
CA MET A 1067 7.46 3.64 -7.92
C MET A 1067 7.79 2.15 -8.04
N ARG A 1068 8.12 1.51 -6.94
CA ARG A 1068 8.26 0.06 -6.90
C ARG A 1068 6.90 -0.59 -7.04
N ARG A 1069 6.81 -1.54 -7.97
CA ARG A 1069 5.68 -2.44 -8.05
C ARG A 1069 5.62 -3.24 -6.76
N LEU A 1070 4.48 -3.25 -6.08
CA LEU A 1070 4.32 -4.05 -4.86
C LEU A 1070 4.49 -5.52 -5.28
N GLU A 1071 5.52 -6.19 -4.77
CA GLU A 1071 5.78 -7.60 -5.10
C GLU A 1071 4.53 -8.42 -4.72
N GLY A 1072 3.94 -9.06 -5.73
CA GLY A 1072 2.60 -9.65 -5.66
C GLY A 1072 1.86 -9.75 -7.00
N TYR A 1073 2.37 -9.12 -8.07
CA TYR A 1073 1.79 -9.19 -9.42
C TYR A 1073 2.62 -10.00 -10.43
N GLY A 1074 3.06 -11.20 -10.05
CA GLY A 1074 3.42 -12.28 -10.98
C GLY A 1074 2.44 -13.42 -10.77
N GLU A 1075 1.97 -14.08 -11.84
CA GLU A 1075 1.18 -15.31 -11.69
C GLU A 1075 1.98 -16.30 -10.82
N ALA A 1076 1.44 -16.66 -9.66
CA ALA A 1076 2.04 -17.62 -8.75
C ALA A 1076 1.25 -18.92 -8.82
N THR A 1077 1.94 -20.03 -9.05
CA THR A 1077 1.36 -21.37 -8.90
C THR A 1077 1.76 -21.94 -7.54
N VAL A 1078 0.79 -22.09 -6.65
CA VAL A 1078 0.98 -22.77 -5.36
C VAL A 1078 0.46 -24.19 -5.50
N VAL A 1079 1.29 -25.19 -5.19
CA VAL A 1079 0.92 -26.61 -5.23
C VAL A 1079 0.71 -27.10 -3.80
N PHE A 1080 -0.45 -27.72 -3.56
CA PHE A 1080 -0.83 -28.33 -2.29
C PHE A 1080 -0.92 -29.84 -2.45
N ASP A 1081 -0.16 -30.57 -1.65
CA ASP A 1081 -0.20 -32.03 -1.61
C ASP A 1081 -1.36 -32.49 -0.72
N VAL A 1082 -2.37 -33.09 -1.34
CA VAL A 1082 -3.54 -33.64 -0.63
C VAL A 1082 -3.33 -35.14 -0.44
N ILE A 1083 -3.26 -35.58 0.82
CA ILE A 1083 -3.08 -37.00 1.15
C ILE A 1083 -4.44 -37.62 1.48
N VAL A 1084 -4.85 -38.62 0.69
CA VAL A 1084 -6.06 -39.42 0.93
C VAL A 1084 -5.66 -40.89 0.91
N ASP A 1085 -6.00 -41.63 1.97
CA ASP A 1085 -5.69 -43.06 2.13
C ASP A 1085 -4.21 -43.45 1.92
N GLY A 1086 -3.29 -42.51 2.18
CA GLY A 1086 -1.84 -42.71 2.06
C GLY A 1086 -1.24 -42.40 0.69
N GLU A 1087 -2.07 -42.06 -0.31
CA GLU A 1087 -1.61 -41.55 -1.61
C GLU A 1087 -1.66 -40.02 -1.65
N THR A 1088 -0.69 -39.40 -2.35
CA THR A 1088 -0.56 -37.95 -2.47
C THR A 1088 -1.05 -37.46 -3.82
N TYR A 1089 -1.95 -36.47 -3.82
CA TYR A 1089 -2.56 -35.87 -5.00
C TYR A 1089 -2.24 -34.36 -5.04
N PRO A 1090 -1.45 -33.87 -6.02
CA PRO A 1090 -1.08 -32.46 -6.09
C PRO A 1090 -2.22 -31.63 -6.68
N VAL A 1091 -2.71 -30.64 -5.92
CA VAL A 1091 -3.67 -29.62 -6.38
C VAL A 1091 -2.91 -28.31 -6.60
N ALA A 1092 -2.93 -27.79 -7.81
CA ALA A 1092 -2.22 -26.55 -8.15
C ALA A 1092 -3.19 -25.38 -8.30
N VAL A 1093 -2.95 -24.28 -7.60
CA VAL A 1093 -3.68 -23.02 -7.73
C VAL A 1093 -2.75 -22.00 -8.39
N THR A 1094 -3.02 -21.64 -9.64
CA THR A 1094 -2.34 -20.54 -10.33
C THR A 1094 -3.18 -19.28 -10.20
N THR A 1095 -2.64 -18.23 -9.59
CA THR A 1095 -3.38 -17.00 -9.33
C THR A 1095 -2.44 -15.79 -9.30
N ASN A 1096 -3.01 -14.59 -9.50
CA ASN A 1096 -2.34 -13.31 -9.25
C ASN A 1096 -2.62 -12.77 -7.83
N SER A 1097 -2.97 -13.64 -6.88
CA SER A 1097 -3.22 -13.33 -5.46
C SER A 1097 -2.35 -14.18 -4.55
N THR A 1098 -2.18 -13.76 -3.29
CA THR A 1098 -1.65 -14.67 -2.26
C THR A 1098 -2.67 -15.77 -1.97
N VAL A 1099 -2.21 -17.01 -1.81
CA VAL A 1099 -3.07 -18.17 -1.45
C VAL A 1099 -2.74 -18.61 -0.04
N SER A 1100 -3.75 -18.70 0.82
CA SER A 1100 -3.61 -19.15 2.21
C SER A 1100 -4.79 -20.06 2.60
N ASP A 1101 -4.75 -20.65 3.79
CA ASP A 1101 -5.84 -21.44 4.37
C ASP A 1101 -6.37 -22.57 3.46
N PHE A 1102 -5.48 -23.22 2.70
CA PHE A 1102 -5.85 -24.35 1.85
C PHE A 1102 -6.28 -25.54 2.71
N ASN A 1103 -7.44 -26.11 2.37
CA ASN A 1103 -8.01 -27.26 3.03
C ASN A 1103 -8.74 -28.14 2.00
N PHE A 1104 -8.57 -29.45 2.13
CA PHE A 1104 -9.35 -30.45 1.40
C PHE A 1104 -10.26 -31.20 2.36
N SER A 1105 -11.55 -31.23 2.06
CA SER A 1105 -12.56 -31.93 2.86
C SER A 1105 -13.12 -33.10 2.06
N LEU A 1106 -12.71 -34.31 2.43
CA LEU A 1106 -13.22 -35.55 1.82
C LEU A 1106 -14.72 -35.74 2.09
N GLU A 1107 -15.18 -35.39 3.30
CA GLU A 1107 -16.59 -35.48 3.73
C GLU A 1107 -17.50 -34.53 2.94
N HIS A 1108 -17.01 -33.35 2.59
CA HIS A 1108 -17.78 -32.31 1.89
C HIS A 1108 -17.48 -32.26 0.39
N MET A 1109 -16.63 -33.16 -0.13
CA MET A 1109 -16.16 -33.19 -1.52
C MET A 1109 -15.70 -31.81 -2.00
N GLN A 1110 -14.91 -31.13 -1.17
CA GLN A 1110 -14.64 -29.71 -1.31
C GLN A 1110 -13.16 -29.39 -1.16
N ILE A 1111 -12.66 -28.55 -2.06
CA ILE A 1111 -11.39 -27.82 -1.87
C ILE A 1111 -11.74 -26.39 -1.46
N SER A 1112 -11.13 -25.87 -0.42
CA SER A 1112 -11.25 -24.47 -0.03
C SER A 1112 -9.91 -23.83 0.25
N PHE A 1113 -9.75 -22.58 -0.13
CA PHE A 1113 -8.56 -21.79 0.17
C PHE A 1113 -8.93 -20.32 0.15
N LYS A 1114 -8.17 -19.48 0.83
CA LYS A 1114 -8.29 -18.05 0.73
C LYS A 1114 -7.37 -17.49 -0.33
N VAL A 1115 -7.85 -16.43 -0.96
CA VAL A 1115 -7.08 -15.60 -1.86
C VAL A 1115 -7.17 -14.16 -1.40
N ALA A 1116 -6.02 -13.50 -1.26
CA ALA A 1116 -5.97 -12.09 -0.90
C ALA A 1116 -5.09 -11.33 -1.89
N GLY A 1117 -5.66 -10.28 -2.46
CA GLY A 1117 -5.08 -9.30 -3.35
C GLY A 1117 -5.65 -7.91 -3.04
N ILE A 1118 -5.28 -6.90 -3.82
CA ILE A 1118 -5.62 -5.50 -3.53
C ILE A 1118 -7.09 -5.19 -3.86
N ASP A 1119 -7.85 -4.69 -2.88
CA ASP A 1119 -9.23 -4.23 -3.07
C ASP A 1119 -9.36 -3.29 -4.29
N GLY A 1120 -10.27 -3.61 -5.22
CA GLY A 1120 -10.51 -2.80 -6.43
C GLY A 1120 -9.93 -3.39 -7.72
N THR A 1121 -8.98 -4.32 -7.63
CA THR A 1121 -8.43 -5.05 -8.80
C THR A 1121 -9.19 -6.35 -9.12
N THR A 1122 -8.95 -6.92 -10.30
CA THR A 1122 -9.49 -8.26 -10.67
C THR A 1122 -8.45 -9.35 -10.41
N GLY A 1123 -8.80 -10.25 -9.50
CA GLY A 1123 -8.12 -11.53 -9.31
C GLY A 1123 -8.58 -12.61 -10.26
N PHE A 1124 -7.70 -13.57 -10.52
CA PHE A 1124 -8.05 -14.80 -11.21
C PHE A 1124 -7.49 -16.02 -10.48
N CYS A 1125 -8.17 -17.15 -10.61
CA CYS A 1125 -7.67 -18.46 -10.22
C CYS A 1125 -7.80 -19.42 -11.39
N ASN A 1126 -6.77 -20.23 -11.60
CA ASN A 1126 -6.80 -21.44 -12.41
C ASN A 1126 -6.39 -22.62 -11.53
N VAL A 1127 -7.37 -23.42 -11.13
CA VAL A 1127 -7.17 -24.55 -10.21
C VAL A 1127 -7.12 -25.85 -11.00
N SER A 1128 -6.00 -26.56 -10.89
CA SER A 1128 -5.80 -27.90 -11.44
C SER A 1128 -6.07 -28.96 -10.37
N ILE A 1129 -7.05 -29.82 -10.63
CA ILE A 1129 -7.50 -30.87 -9.72
C ILE A 1129 -7.32 -32.22 -10.43
N PRO A 1130 -6.57 -33.19 -9.88
CA PRO A 1130 -6.53 -34.54 -10.40
C PRO A 1130 -7.93 -35.16 -10.41
N ASN A 1131 -8.35 -35.72 -11.55
CA ASN A 1131 -9.70 -36.31 -11.71
C ASN A 1131 -9.95 -37.49 -10.74
N ARG A 1132 -8.89 -38.07 -10.16
CA ARG A 1132 -8.97 -39.13 -9.14
C ARG A 1132 -9.24 -38.60 -7.73
N LEU A 1133 -8.96 -37.33 -7.45
CA LEU A 1133 -9.13 -36.70 -6.13
C LEU A 1133 -10.54 -36.12 -5.93
N LEU A 1134 -11.08 -35.44 -6.95
CA LEU A 1134 -12.41 -34.82 -6.92
C LEU A 1134 -12.99 -34.78 -8.34
N GLY A 1135 -14.27 -35.13 -8.49
CA GLY A 1135 -14.98 -35.28 -9.77
C GLY A 1135 -16.17 -34.31 -9.93
N GLY A 1136 -16.47 -33.94 -11.18
CA GLY A 1136 -17.52 -32.95 -11.52
C GLY A 1136 -18.91 -33.55 -11.77
N PRO A 1137 -19.95 -32.70 -11.93
CA PRO A 1137 -19.89 -31.23 -12.11
C PRO A 1137 -19.41 -30.47 -10.87
N TYR A 1138 -18.77 -29.31 -11.08
CA TYR A 1138 -18.20 -28.50 -10.01
C TYR A 1138 -18.98 -27.21 -9.82
N THR A 1139 -19.20 -26.83 -8.56
CA THR A 1139 -19.71 -25.51 -8.17
C THR A 1139 -18.60 -24.73 -7.48
N VAL A 1140 -18.32 -23.52 -7.98
CA VAL A 1140 -17.29 -22.64 -7.40
C VAL A 1140 -17.97 -21.50 -6.65
N PHE A 1141 -17.54 -21.28 -5.43
CA PHE A 1141 -17.98 -20.19 -4.57
C PHE A 1141 -16.82 -19.22 -4.30
N VAL A 1142 -17.13 -17.94 -4.29
CA VAL A 1142 -16.25 -16.86 -3.83
C VAL A 1142 -16.98 -16.16 -2.69
N ASN A 1143 -16.45 -16.21 -1.47
CA ASN A 1143 -17.14 -15.81 -0.23
C ASN A 1143 -18.57 -16.40 -0.15
N ASP A 1144 -18.67 -17.72 -0.35
CA ASP A 1144 -19.93 -18.46 -0.30
C ASP A 1144 -20.99 -18.04 -1.32
N THR A 1145 -20.61 -17.18 -2.27
CA THR A 1145 -21.45 -16.80 -3.41
C THR A 1145 -21.07 -17.65 -4.63
N PRO A 1146 -22.00 -18.42 -5.22
CA PRO A 1146 -21.69 -19.24 -6.39
C PRO A 1146 -21.40 -18.34 -7.60
N ILE A 1147 -20.35 -18.69 -8.35
CA ILE A 1147 -19.94 -18.01 -9.57
C ILE A 1147 -19.91 -18.99 -10.74
N THR A 1148 -19.85 -18.47 -11.96
CA THR A 1148 -19.75 -19.28 -13.19
C THR A 1148 -18.28 -19.38 -13.64
N PRO A 1149 -17.59 -20.51 -13.42
CA PRO A 1149 -16.23 -20.72 -13.92
C PRO A 1149 -16.21 -21.23 -15.37
N THR A 1150 -15.06 -21.13 -16.03
CA THR A 1150 -14.71 -21.92 -17.22
C THR A 1150 -14.08 -23.23 -16.77
N ILE A 1151 -14.65 -24.37 -17.16
CA ILE A 1151 -14.17 -25.71 -16.77
C ILE A 1151 -13.72 -26.46 -18.02
N THR A 1152 -12.48 -26.94 -18.02
CA THR A 1152 -11.95 -27.85 -19.04
C THR A 1152 -11.35 -29.09 -18.36
N SER A 1153 -11.54 -30.27 -18.94
CA SER A 1153 -11.02 -31.53 -18.37
C SER A 1153 -10.26 -32.32 -19.43
N ASN A 1154 -9.16 -32.98 -19.04
CA ASN A 1154 -8.50 -34.00 -19.84
C ASN A 1154 -8.61 -35.37 -19.16
N SER A 1155 -7.87 -36.38 -19.63
CA SER A 1155 -7.93 -37.74 -19.08
C SER A 1155 -7.40 -37.88 -17.64
N THR A 1156 -6.68 -36.89 -17.11
CA THR A 1156 -5.99 -36.96 -15.80
C THR A 1156 -6.39 -35.85 -14.84
N HIS A 1157 -6.72 -34.65 -15.33
CA HIS A 1157 -6.99 -33.47 -14.52
C HIS A 1157 -8.19 -32.67 -15.04
N THR A 1158 -8.82 -31.93 -14.14
CA THR A 1158 -9.78 -30.87 -14.43
C THR A 1158 -9.18 -29.52 -14.07
N PHE A 1159 -9.35 -28.53 -14.95
CA PHE A 1159 -8.91 -27.16 -14.79
C PHE A 1159 -10.13 -26.24 -14.65
N ILE A 1160 -10.18 -25.49 -13.55
CA ILE A 1160 -11.28 -24.60 -13.22
C ILE A 1160 -10.75 -23.17 -13.17
N LYS A 1161 -11.15 -22.35 -14.15
CA LYS A 1161 -10.70 -20.96 -14.31
C LYS A 1161 -11.83 -19.97 -14.03
N PHE A 1162 -11.58 -19.00 -13.16
CA PHE A 1162 -12.54 -17.94 -12.85
C PHE A 1162 -11.85 -16.66 -12.38
N THR A 1163 -12.60 -15.55 -12.33
CA THR A 1163 -12.12 -14.25 -11.84
C THR A 1163 -12.97 -13.78 -10.65
N TYR A 1164 -12.41 -12.88 -9.84
CA TYR A 1164 -13.03 -12.29 -8.66
C TYR A 1164 -12.45 -10.90 -8.41
N ASN A 1165 -13.08 -10.08 -7.57
CA ASN A 1165 -12.46 -8.84 -7.10
C ASN A 1165 -11.43 -9.17 -6.01
N HIS A 1166 -10.20 -8.67 -6.16
CA HIS A 1166 -8.99 -9.12 -5.50
C HIS A 1166 -8.99 -9.07 -3.96
N SER A 1167 -9.89 -8.31 -3.32
CA SER A 1167 -10.12 -8.32 -1.86
C SER A 1167 -10.08 -9.72 -1.23
N GLU A 1168 -9.77 -9.87 0.07
CA GLU A 1168 -9.72 -11.20 0.72
C GLU A 1168 -11.00 -11.99 0.46
N LYS A 1169 -10.87 -13.06 -0.34
CA LYS A 1169 -11.94 -13.99 -0.69
C LYS A 1169 -11.62 -15.38 -0.20
N THR A 1170 -12.63 -16.08 0.29
CA THR A 1170 -12.61 -17.53 0.48
C THR A 1170 -13.14 -18.18 -0.78
N ILE A 1171 -12.31 -18.99 -1.43
CA ILE A 1171 -12.70 -19.84 -2.55
C ILE A 1171 -13.15 -21.19 -2.01
N LYS A 1172 -14.28 -21.69 -2.50
CA LYS A 1172 -14.70 -23.09 -2.30
C LYS A 1172 -15.05 -23.71 -3.63
N ILE A 1173 -14.49 -24.88 -3.92
CA ILE A 1173 -14.79 -25.69 -5.11
C ILE A 1173 -15.38 -27.00 -4.63
N VAL A 1174 -16.66 -27.21 -4.91
CA VAL A 1174 -17.42 -28.40 -4.49
C VAL A 1174 -17.63 -29.28 -5.71
N GLY A 1175 -17.14 -30.52 -5.66
CA GLY A 1175 -17.41 -31.56 -6.67
C GLY A 1175 -18.57 -32.47 -6.26
N THR A 1176 -19.03 -33.33 -7.16
CA THR A 1176 -20.16 -34.25 -6.92
C THR A 1176 -19.75 -35.69 -6.61
N SER A 1177 -18.48 -36.04 -6.81
CA SER A 1177 -17.96 -37.35 -6.43
C SER A 1177 -16.50 -37.23 -5.97
N VAL A 1178 -16.15 -37.95 -4.92
CA VAL A 1178 -14.79 -38.42 -4.70
C VAL A 1178 -14.81 -39.91 -4.98
N ILE A 1179 -13.91 -40.41 -5.82
CA ILE A 1179 -13.73 -41.85 -5.98
C ILE A 1179 -12.65 -42.24 -4.98
N PRO A 1180 -12.96 -42.84 -3.81
CA PRO A 1180 -12.05 -43.84 -3.31
C PRO A 1180 -12.09 -44.95 -4.35
N GLU A 1181 -10.95 -45.26 -4.98
CA GLU A 1181 -10.80 -46.59 -5.54
C GLU A 1181 -11.06 -47.55 -4.37
N PHE A 1182 -12.23 -48.17 -4.37
CA PHE A 1182 -12.55 -49.25 -3.44
C PHE A 1182 -11.34 -50.19 -3.39
N PRO A 1183 -10.81 -50.53 -2.21
CA PRO A 1183 -9.68 -51.44 -2.13
C PRO A 1183 -10.02 -52.72 -2.89
N MET A 1184 -9.17 -53.12 -3.84
CA MET A 1184 -9.33 -54.39 -4.54
C MET A 1184 -9.42 -55.59 -3.55
N ALA A 1185 -8.96 -55.39 -2.32
CA ALA A 1185 -9.07 -56.31 -1.18
C ALA A 1185 -10.51 -56.53 -0.68
N LEU A 1186 -11.45 -55.60 -0.89
CA LEU A 1186 -12.87 -55.74 -0.55
C LEU A 1186 -13.69 -56.38 -1.69
N TYR A 1187 -13.21 -56.27 -2.92
CA TYR A 1187 -13.75 -57.01 -4.05
C TYR A 1187 -13.28 -58.45 -4.07
N LEU A 1188 -12.10 -58.80 -3.56
CA LEU A 1188 -11.63 -60.19 -3.61
C LEU A 1188 -12.59 -61.18 -2.91
N PRO A 1189 -13.15 -60.90 -1.71
CA PRO A 1189 -14.16 -61.76 -1.08
C PRO A 1189 -15.48 -61.77 -1.83
N ILE A 1190 -15.88 -60.64 -2.43
CA ILE A 1190 -17.13 -60.49 -3.19
C ILE A 1190 -17.01 -61.15 -4.57
N PHE A 1191 -15.87 -61.06 -5.25
CA PHE A 1191 -15.53 -61.78 -6.48
C PHE A 1191 -15.36 -63.26 -6.18
N ILE A 1192 -14.74 -63.67 -5.06
CA ILE A 1192 -14.68 -65.07 -4.66
C ILE A 1192 -16.09 -65.59 -4.35
N ALA A 1193 -16.93 -64.83 -3.63
CA ALA A 1193 -18.31 -65.21 -3.33
C ALA A 1193 -19.19 -65.23 -4.58
N LEU A 1194 -19.07 -64.26 -5.48
CA LEU A 1194 -19.77 -64.19 -6.77
C LEU A 1194 -19.24 -65.23 -7.76
N SER A 1195 -17.96 -65.59 -7.71
CA SER A 1195 -17.36 -66.69 -8.47
C SER A 1195 -17.80 -68.04 -7.91
N PHE A 1196 -17.91 -68.19 -6.58
CA PHE A 1196 -18.50 -69.38 -5.95
C PHE A 1196 -19.99 -69.48 -6.30
N ILE A 1197 -20.74 -68.38 -6.26
CA ILE A 1197 -22.14 -68.33 -6.70
C ILE A 1197 -22.23 -68.66 -8.19
N ALA A 1198 -21.37 -68.09 -9.06
CA ALA A 1198 -21.34 -68.37 -10.50
C ALA A 1198 -20.93 -69.82 -10.82
N ILE A 1199 -20.02 -70.44 -10.06
CA ILE A 1199 -19.64 -71.86 -10.16
C ILE A 1199 -20.76 -72.77 -9.62
N THR A 1200 -21.48 -72.33 -8.59
CA THR A 1200 -22.63 -73.06 -8.01
C THR A 1200 -23.87 -72.95 -8.90
N PHE A 1201 -24.01 -71.86 -9.66
CA PHE A 1201 -25.01 -71.68 -10.70
C PHE A 1201 -24.60 -72.34 -12.02
N SER A 1202 -23.31 -72.43 -12.39
CA SER A 1202 -22.87 -73.16 -13.60
C SER A 1202 -22.92 -74.68 -13.44
N LYS A 1203 -22.79 -75.20 -12.21
CA LYS A 1203 -23.03 -76.63 -11.91
C LYS A 1203 -24.50 -76.99 -11.71
N ASN A 1204 -25.40 -76.01 -11.65
CA ASN A 1204 -26.83 -76.25 -11.54
C ASN A 1204 -27.60 -75.52 -12.64
N ARG A 1205 -27.58 -76.13 -13.84
CA ARG A 1205 -28.53 -75.99 -14.99
C ARG A 1205 -28.00 -75.20 -16.19
N LYS A 1206 -28.06 -75.67 -17.46
CA LYS A 1206 -28.96 -76.65 -18.12
C LYS A 1206 -30.42 -76.59 -17.71
#